data_AF-A0A1U9K8G8-F1
#
_entry.id   AF-A0A1U9K8G8-F1
#
_cell.length_a   1.000
_cell.length_b   1.000
_cell.length_c   1.000
_cell.angle_alpha   90.00
_cell.angle_beta   90.00
_cell.angle_gamma   90.00
#
_symmetry.space_group_name_H-M   'P 1'
#
loop_
_entity.id
_entity.type
_entity.pdbx_description
1 polymer ?
#
loop_
_entity_poly.entity_id
_entity_poly.type
_entity_poly.pdbx_seq_one_letter_code
_entity_poly.pdbx_strand_id
1 'polypeptide(L)'
;MSSTQKFGLTQIVCTLTALCVFLSFTIVPPALARSDTQQQLKVATYNIAAGTGADGQFDLERTATAIKASGADIVGLQEVDVHWGSRSDFVDEVSLLAEMLDMEAYFAPIYDMDPAQPDQPRRQFGVAVLSKFPIVKGVNHEITRLSTQDPEPEPKPSPGFLEALIDVNGTPVWFYVTHLDYRSDPTVREMQVEDMQRVMSISNNTVLVGDMNARPDAGELEPLFEKFTDAWAAAGTGDGYTFPADSPDRRIDYILASPGIDVQSAAVLPSPASDHLLVTSTVSLSPVSAAAMHKLVERFETEGAFARDSVARSLKVHLTAVKRYEEKGITDKVIKHVESFTQLLEHHRDGEHISEKAFQALKVEADAMLKRYSYFPWGEPGPSSPALKTGSPKSAGMDPRPLNDIDGAIERAIAERVMPGAVTLIARKGVIVKHDAYGYAAQYEDDTFSEMDDPLPMREDTIFDLASISKLFTTTAAMKLYEQGKFALDDPVAKYIPEFAQNGKSDVTIRQLMTHTSGFRAWIPLYQMGENREDRLNIALTYPLDHEPGTTYTYSDLNLIALGVLVERLSGQRLDAFVKDVITDPLGMNDTMYNPPVSLRQRIAATEYQPWTDRGLVWGEVHDENAWALDGVAGHAGVFSTARDLAVFAHMLLQDGEYDGKRILEPETVELLEENQLPQFPGNDHGLGWELNQIWYMDALSEQNTLGHTGYTGTSIVVSPTNDTIAILLTNRVHPTRDTVSTNGIRRQIARLAADSIPVAIPKGKTAWFSGYGHDLEAALTASVELEQDASLSIDTWYLIENEYDVGTVEVSADGREWTKIGETVTGSSDGWTEMSWSVPRGSKYIRFKYTTDSSGNGRGWYVHNPRLVLPNGDIVEPEWESDHWKERSR
;
A
#
# COMPACT_ATOMS: atom_id res chain seq x y z
N MET A 1 69.16 -25.71 -30.72
CA MET A 1 68.35 -26.91 -31.00
C MET A 1 66.98 -26.62 -30.41
N SER A 2 66.04 -25.94 -31.08
CA SER A 2 65.28 -26.33 -32.30
C SER A 2 64.68 -27.73 -32.12
N SER A 3 63.35 -27.94 -32.17
CA SER A 3 62.50 -27.67 -33.33
C SER A 3 60.99 -27.86 -32.97
N THR A 4 60.09 -26.92 -33.31
CA THR A 4 58.96 -27.01 -34.31
C THR A 4 57.85 -28.04 -34.02
N GLN A 5 56.55 -27.90 -34.31
CA GLN A 5 55.63 -27.00 -35.06
C GLN A 5 54.19 -27.51 -34.70
N LYS A 6 53.15 -26.72 -34.36
CA LYS A 6 52.13 -26.02 -35.21
C LYS A 6 51.51 -26.91 -36.31
N PHE A 7 50.20 -27.06 -36.57
CA PHE A 7 48.93 -26.30 -36.40
C PHE A 7 47.73 -27.30 -36.62
N GLY A 8 46.54 -27.16 -35.98
CA GLY A 8 45.27 -26.59 -36.52
C GLY A 8 44.46 -27.58 -37.40
N LEU A 9 43.13 -27.77 -37.40
CA LEU A 9 41.93 -27.03 -36.93
C LEU A 9 40.71 -28.01 -36.82
N THR A 10 39.86 -27.81 -35.79
CA THR A 10 38.37 -27.71 -35.75
C THR A 10 37.42 -28.72 -36.44
N GLN A 11 36.60 -29.46 -35.65
CA GLN A 11 35.13 -29.31 -35.55
C GLN A 11 34.45 -30.29 -34.53
N ILE A 12 33.80 -29.70 -33.51
CA ILE A 12 32.41 -29.87 -33.02
C ILE A 12 31.89 -31.25 -32.49
N VAL A 13 31.72 -31.30 -31.15
CA VAL A 13 30.56 -31.73 -30.30
C VAL A 13 30.17 -33.24 -30.35
N CYS A 14 30.02 -34.01 -29.27
CA CYS A 14 29.35 -33.74 -27.98
C CYS A 14 29.69 -34.80 -26.88
N THR A 15 29.27 -34.45 -25.67
CA THR A 15 28.94 -35.30 -24.49
C THR A 15 30.05 -35.74 -23.53
N LEU A 16 30.13 -35.10 -22.35
CA LEU A 16 30.22 -35.80 -21.05
C LEU A 16 30.01 -34.85 -19.86
N THR A 17 28.99 -35.22 -19.07
CA THR A 17 28.71 -35.04 -17.64
C THR A 17 29.77 -34.33 -16.79
N ALA A 18 29.37 -33.25 -16.11
CA ALA A 18 30.08 -32.70 -14.95
C ALA A 18 29.10 -32.48 -13.79
N LEU A 19 29.40 -33.19 -12.70
CA LEU A 19 28.81 -33.09 -11.38
C LEU A 19 29.29 -31.78 -10.74
N CYS A 20 28.41 -30.80 -10.55
CA CYS A 20 28.68 -29.61 -9.75
C CYS A 20 27.75 -29.58 -8.54
N VAL A 21 28.35 -29.69 -7.35
CA VAL A 21 27.74 -29.40 -6.06
C VAL A 21 27.40 -27.91 -6.05
N PHE A 22 26.13 -27.57 -6.27
CA PHE A 22 25.62 -26.24 -5.95
C PHE A 22 25.29 -26.20 -4.45
N LEU A 23 26.18 -25.54 -3.69
CA LEU A 23 25.79 -24.94 -2.42
C LEU A 23 24.84 -23.78 -2.74
N SER A 24 23.54 -24.05 -2.72
CA SER A 24 22.51 -23.03 -2.71
C SER A 24 22.60 -22.27 -1.39
N PHE A 25 23.26 -21.12 -1.41
CA PHE A 25 22.96 -20.07 -0.44
C PHE A 25 21.53 -19.62 -0.71
N THR A 26 20.58 -20.13 0.05
CA THR A 26 19.25 -19.54 0.17
C THR A 26 19.42 -18.17 0.82
N ILE A 27 19.43 -17.13 -0.02
CA ILE A 27 19.17 -15.77 0.44
C ILE A 27 17.68 -15.75 0.74
N VAL A 28 17.32 -16.11 1.97
CA VAL A 28 16.04 -15.72 2.56
C VAL A 28 16.05 -14.19 2.53
N PRO A 29 15.12 -13.50 1.83
CA PRO A 29 15.02 -12.06 2.01
C PRO A 29 14.69 -11.85 3.49
N PRO A 30 15.49 -11.08 4.25
CA PRO A 30 15.08 -10.74 5.60
C PRO A 30 13.70 -10.07 5.49
N ALA A 31 12.79 -10.44 6.38
CA ALA A 31 11.50 -9.78 6.53
C ALA A 31 11.68 -8.28 6.34
N LEU A 32 10.94 -7.69 5.40
CA LEU A 32 10.96 -6.26 5.08
C LEU A 32 10.34 -5.46 6.24
N ALA A 33 10.97 -5.49 7.41
CA ALA A 33 11.18 -4.25 8.13
C ALA A 33 11.95 -3.38 7.15
N ARG A 34 11.35 -2.26 6.70
CA ARG A 34 12.13 -1.17 6.07
C ARG A 34 13.35 -1.00 6.95
N SER A 35 14.51 -1.41 6.45
CA SER A 35 15.74 -1.24 7.18
C SER A 35 15.84 0.25 7.50
N ASP A 36 16.25 0.58 8.72
CA ASP A 36 16.73 1.93 9.08
C ASP A 36 18.04 2.27 8.30
N THR A 37 18.16 1.81 7.06
CA THR A 37 19.19 2.21 6.11
C THR A 37 18.94 3.66 5.78
N GLN A 38 19.89 4.51 6.15
CA GLN A 38 19.89 5.91 5.73
C GLN A 38 19.71 6.00 4.21
N GLN A 39 18.75 6.79 3.80
CA GLN A 39 18.44 6.98 2.39
C GLN A 39 19.54 7.82 1.74
N GLN A 40 20.14 7.31 0.67
CA GLN A 40 21.12 8.06 -0.12
C GLN A 40 20.41 9.01 -1.09
N LEU A 41 20.98 10.19 -1.25
CA LEU A 41 20.50 11.26 -2.11
C LEU A 41 21.69 11.90 -2.82
N LYS A 42 21.64 12.07 -4.14
CA LYS A 42 22.66 12.83 -4.87
C LYS A 42 22.17 14.25 -5.12
N VAL A 43 22.84 15.23 -4.56
CA VAL A 43 22.51 16.66 -4.72
C VAL A 43 23.54 17.37 -5.57
N ALA A 44 23.14 18.43 -6.27
CA ALA A 44 24.04 19.23 -7.09
C ALA A 44 23.77 20.74 -6.97
N THR A 45 24.80 21.53 -7.28
CA THR A 45 24.69 22.97 -7.53
C THR A 45 25.32 23.31 -8.86
N TYR A 46 24.68 24.23 -9.59
CA TYR A 46 25.16 24.62 -10.90
C TYR A 46 24.73 26.04 -11.27
N ASN A 47 25.70 26.95 -11.38
CA ASN A 47 25.50 28.22 -12.07
C ASN A 47 25.50 27.96 -13.58
N ILE A 48 24.37 28.24 -14.26
CA ILE A 48 24.17 27.91 -15.67
C ILE A 48 24.42 29.09 -16.62
N ALA A 49 24.79 30.26 -16.08
CA ALA A 49 25.08 31.46 -16.86
C ALA A 49 24.02 31.78 -17.94
N ALA A 50 22.73 31.71 -17.58
CA ALA A 50 21.59 31.84 -18.50
C ALA A 50 21.72 30.95 -19.75
N GLY A 51 22.03 29.66 -19.53
CA GLY A 51 22.20 28.64 -20.57
C GLY A 51 23.41 28.84 -21.49
N THR A 52 24.30 29.78 -21.18
CA THR A 52 25.46 30.11 -22.01
C THR A 52 26.66 29.27 -21.61
N GLY A 53 27.25 28.54 -22.55
CA GLY A 53 28.45 27.74 -22.26
C GLY A 53 29.75 28.53 -22.29
N ALA A 54 30.86 27.84 -22.01
CA ALA A 54 32.21 28.43 -22.01
C ALA A 54 32.64 28.99 -23.39
N ASP A 55 31.93 28.63 -24.46
CA ASP A 55 32.10 29.18 -25.81
C ASP A 55 31.29 30.46 -26.07
N GLY A 56 30.56 30.96 -25.08
CA GLY A 56 29.71 32.14 -25.17
C GLY A 56 28.42 31.94 -25.97
N GLN A 57 28.05 30.68 -26.27
CA GLN A 57 26.83 30.35 -27.00
C GLN A 57 25.76 29.78 -26.07
N PHE A 58 24.53 30.24 -26.26
CA PHE A 58 23.34 29.71 -25.61
C PHE A 58 23.01 28.30 -26.13
N ASP A 59 22.96 27.31 -25.24
CA ASP A 59 22.61 25.92 -25.55
C ASP A 59 22.08 25.22 -24.28
N LEU A 60 20.75 25.22 -24.15
CA LEU A 60 20.07 24.63 -22.99
C LEU A 60 20.10 23.09 -23.00
N GLU A 61 20.12 22.46 -24.18
CA GLU A 61 20.24 20.98 -24.29
C GLU A 61 21.59 20.49 -23.74
N ARG A 62 22.66 21.24 -24.01
CA ARG A 62 23.98 20.99 -23.45
C ARG A 62 23.98 21.12 -21.92
N THR A 63 23.26 22.09 -21.38
CA THR A 63 23.05 22.25 -19.93
C THR A 63 22.28 21.05 -19.34
N ALA A 64 21.15 20.66 -19.95
CA ALA A 64 20.39 19.47 -19.54
C ALA A 64 21.24 18.20 -19.60
N THR A 65 22.07 18.05 -20.63
CA THR A 65 22.98 16.89 -20.78
C THR A 65 23.99 16.83 -19.64
N ALA A 66 24.58 17.95 -19.24
CA ALA A 66 25.51 18.02 -18.11
C ALA A 66 24.82 17.64 -16.78
N ILE A 67 23.61 18.17 -16.54
CA ILE A 67 22.82 17.83 -15.35
C ILE A 67 22.45 16.35 -15.34
N LYS A 68 21.98 15.81 -16.47
CA LYS A 68 21.62 14.38 -16.60
C LYS A 68 22.84 13.47 -16.36
N ALA A 69 23.99 13.82 -16.91
CA ALA A 69 25.24 13.08 -16.72
C ALA A 69 25.74 13.11 -15.25
N SER A 70 25.41 14.17 -14.51
CA SER A 70 25.72 14.24 -13.08
C SER A 70 25.00 13.16 -12.26
N GLY A 71 23.86 12.67 -12.74
CA GLY A 71 23.01 11.71 -12.03
C GLY A 71 22.37 12.29 -10.75
N ALA A 72 22.38 13.61 -10.58
CA ALA A 72 21.78 14.26 -9.42
C ALA A 72 20.26 14.01 -9.36
N ASP A 73 19.74 13.94 -8.13
CA ASP A 73 18.32 13.79 -7.84
C ASP A 73 17.66 15.13 -7.52
N ILE A 74 18.43 16.07 -6.95
CA ILE A 74 18.02 17.45 -6.68
C ILE A 74 19.15 18.38 -7.11
N VAL A 75 18.83 19.45 -7.84
CA VAL A 75 19.80 20.39 -8.40
C VAL A 75 19.37 21.82 -8.07
N GLY A 76 20.24 22.58 -7.43
CA GLY A 76 20.07 24.04 -7.29
C GLY A 76 20.74 24.77 -8.44
N LEU A 77 19.99 25.60 -9.15
CA LEU A 77 20.44 26.37 -10.29
C LEU A 77 20.60 27.85 -9.94
N GLN A 78 21.66 28.48 -10.46
CA GLN A 78 21.92 29.91 -10.35
C GLN A 78 22.01 30.53 -11.75
N GLU A 79 21.71 31.83 -11.83
CA GLU A 79 21.68 32.60 -13.08
C GLU A 79 20.71 32.05 -14.12
N VAL A 80 19.47 31.82 -13.71
CA VAL A 80 18.43 31.28 -14.60
C VAL A 80 17.59 32.42 -15.17
N ASP A 81 17.40 32.43 -16.49
CA ASP A 81 16.53 33.35 -17.20
C ASP A 81 15.15 32.73 -17.45
N VAL A 82 14.11 33.52 -17.24
CA VAL A 82 12.73 33.22 -17.69
C VAL A 82 12.27 34.41 -18.52
N HIS A 83 12.24 34.22 -19.84
CA HIS A 83 11.89 35.26 -20.82
C HIS A 83 12.73 36.54 -20.75
N TRP A 84 13.95 36.46 -20.21
CA TRP A 84 14.72 37.65 -19.82
C TRP A 84 15.13 38.55 -21.01
N GLY A 85 15.67 37.95 -22.06
CA GLY A 85 16.23 38.69 -23.18
C GLY A 85 16.84 37.81 -24.26
N SER A 86 17.44 38.45 -25.26
CA SER A 86 18.04 37.76 -26.42
C SER A 86 19.28 36.92 -26.09
N ARG A 87 19.81 36.96 -24.85
CA ARG A 87 20.94 36.11 -24.45
C ARG A 87 20.53 34.66 -24.21
N SER A 88 19.26 34.46 -23.86
CA SER A 88 18.63 33.18 -23.54
C SER A 88 17.49 32.89 -24.53
N ASP A 89 17.51 33.52 -25.71
CA ASP A 89 16.45 33.45 -26.73
C ASP A 89 15.02 33.68 -26.19
N PHE A 90 14.89 34.41 -25.08
CA PHE A 90 13.62 34.63 -24.36
C PHE A 90 12.90 33.34 -23.92
N VAL A 91 13.60 32.21 -23.78
CA VAL A 91 12.97 30.97 -23.32
C VAL A 91 12.70 30.99 -21.81
N ASP A 92 11.82 30.10 -21.35
CA ASP A 92 11.70 29.73 -19.94
C ASP A 92 12.67 28.57 -19.67
N GLU A 93 13.87 28.89 -19.19
CA GLU A 93 14.90 27.89 -18.95
C GLU A 93 14.49 26.89 -17.87
N VAL A 94 13.70 27.31 -16.87
CA VAL A 94 13.28 26.46 -15.76
C VAL A 94 12.35 25.38 -16.27
N SER A 95 11.27 25.77 -16.96
CA SER A 95 10.25 24.83 -17.46
C SER A 95 10.84 23.85 -18.47
N LEU A 96 11.70 24.32 -19.38
CA LEU A 96 12.34 23.46 -20.38
C LEU A 96 13.33 22.48 -19.76
N LEU A 97 14.16 22.91 -18.79
CA LEU A 97 15.07 21.99 -18.09
C LEU A 97 14.30 20.95 -17.27
N ALA A 98 13.22 21.36 -16.60
CA ALA A 98 12.34 20.48 -15.84
C ALA A 98 11.75 19.37 -16.72
N GLU A 99 11.25 19.74 -17.90
CA GLU A 99 10.71 18.81 -18.90
C GLU A 99 11.79 17.86 -19.43
N MET A 100 12.94 18.39 -19.88
CA MET A 100 14.03 17.58 -20.46
C MET A 100 14.62 16.56 -19.46
N LEU A 101 14.53 16.86 -18.16
CA LEU A 101 15.11 16.06 -17.08
C LEU A 101 14.09 15.20 -16.34
N ASP A 102 12.80 15.33 -16.64
CA ASP A 102 11.70 14.70 -15.90
C ASP A 102 11.78 15.03 -14.40
N MET A 103 11.80 16.33 -14.08
CA MET A 103 11.96 16.85 -12.73
C MET A 103 10.92 17.92 -12.41
N GLU A 104 10.48 17.96 -11.15
CA GLU A 104 9.72 19.07 -10.57
C GLU A 104 10.60 20.31 -10.45
N ALA A 105 10.03 21.50 -10.60
CA ALA A 105 10.77 22.75 -10.50
C ALA A 105 10.10 23.79 -9.61
N TYR A 106 10.92 24.61 -8.96
CA TYR A 106 10.47 25.85 -8.33
C TYR A 106 11.46 26.97 -8.66
N PHE A 107 10.94 28.11 -9.13
CA PHE A 107 11.71 29.27 -9.52
C PHE A 107 11.55 30.41 -8.50
N ALA A 108 12.67 31.01 -8.12
CA ALA A 108 12.74 32.15 -7.22
C ALA A 108 13.39 33.35 -7.95
N PRO A 109 12.59 34.23 -8.58
CA PRO A 109 13.13 35.39 -9.28
C PRO A 109 13.84 36.34 -8.32
N ILE A 110 15.03 36.81 -8.71
CA ILE A 110 15.76 37.94 -8.11
C ILE A 110 15.24 39.25 -8.72
N TYR A 111 15.13 39.29 -10.06
CA TYR A 111 14.54 40.40 -10.80
C TYR A 111 13.26 39.93 -11.46
N ASP A 112 12.25 40.81 -11.43
CA ASP A 112 11.00 40.62 -12.12
C ASP A 112 10.61 41.94 -12.81
N MET A 113 10.81 42.00 -14.11
CA MET A 113 10.64 43.20 -14.92
C MET A 113 9.44 43.10 -15.86
N ASP A 114 8.93 44.28 -16.23
CA ASP A 114 7.94 44.40 -17.29
C ASP A 114 8.44 43.77 -18.61
N PRO A 115 7.51 43.24 -19.41
CA PRO A 115 7.83 42.60 -20.67
C PRO A 115 8.50 43.58 -21.65
N ALA A 116 9.32 43.07 -22.57
CA ALA A 116 9.95 43.91 -23.59
C ALA A 116 8.93 44.52 -24.56
N GLN A 117 7.80 43.84 -24.77
CA GLN A 117 6.64 44.32 -25.52
C GLN A 117 5.34 44.06 -24.73
N PRO A 118 4.27 44.88 -24.89
CA PRO A 118 3.07 44.80 -24.06
C PRO A 118 2.32 43.46 -24.06
N ASP A 119 2.58 42.60 -25.03
CA ASP A 119 1.95 41.30 -25.27
C ASP A 119 2.88 40.10 -24.95
N GLN A 120 4.07 40.34 -24.42
CA GLN A 120 5.03 39.29 -24.05
C GLN A 120 4.98 38.95 -22.55
N PRO A 121 5.48 37.76 -22.15
CA PRO A 121 5.67 37.41 -20.74
C PRO A 121 6.64 38.36 -20.02
N ARG A 122 6.49 38.45 -18.68
CA ARG A 122 7.41 39.22 -17.82
C ARG A 122 8.82 38.65 -17.90
N ARG A 123 9.82 39.52 -17.73
CA ARG A 123 11.23 39.17 -17.87
C ARG A 123 11.81 38.94 -16.49
N GLN A 124 12.22 37.71 -16.20
CA GLN A 124 12.67 37.33 -14.87
C GLN A 124 14.07 36.70 -14.92
N PHE A 125 14.84 36.94 -13.87
CA PHE A 125 16.17 36.37 -13.65
C PHE A 125 16.27 35.95 -12.20
N GLY A 126 16.80 34.77 -11.91
CA GLY A 126 16.82 34.26 -10.54
C GLY A 126 17.59 32.98 -10.30
N VAL A 127 17.16 32.26 -9.27
CA VAL A 127 17.64 30.92 -8.91
C VAL A 127 16.49 29.93 -9.00
N ALA A 128 16.78 28.66 -9.22
CA ALA A 128 15.78 27.61 -9.29
C ALA A 128 16.22 26.34 -8.55
N VAL A 129 15.27 25.46 -8.28
CA VAL A 129 15.56 24.07 -7.88
C VAL A 129 14.85 23.13 -8.84
N LEU A 130 15.54 22.07 -9.25
CA LEU A 130 14.99 20.93 -9.98
C LEU A 130 15.07 19.68 -9.08
N SER A 131 14.03 18.85 -9.07
CA SER A 131 13.93 17.70 -8.17
C SER A 131 13.19 16.53 -8.80
N LYS A 132 13.76 15.33 -8.76
CA LYS A 132 13.02 14.08 -9.06
C LYS A 132 11.94 13.77 -8.03
N PHE A 133 11.98 14.41 -6.86
CA PHE A 133 11.05 14.24 -5.74
C PHE A 133 10.04 15.39 -5.68
N PRO A 134 8.83 15.19 -5.11
CA PRO A 134 7.82 16.23 -5.04
C PRO A 134 8.32 17.42 -4.23
N ILE A 135 8.16 18.62 -4.78
CA ILE A 135 8.35 19.87 -4.05
C ILE A 135 7.03 20.18 -3.33
N VAL A 136 7.01 19.97 -2.01
CA VAL A 136 5.81 20.14 -1.16
C VAL A 136 5.53 21.62 -0.89
N LYS A 137 6.58 22.43 -0.83
CA LYS A 137 6.52 23.87 -0.59
C LYS A 137 7.71 24.56 -1.23
N GLY A 138 7.49 25.70 -1.87
CA GLY A 138 8.53 26.61 -2.35
C GLY A 138 8.29 28.02 -1.83
N VAL A 139 9.35 28.70 -1.37
CA VAL A 139 9.31 30.09 -0.91
C VAL A 139 10.51 30.85 -1.47
N ASN A 140 10.27 32.06 -1.95
CA ASN A 140 11.32 33.00 -2.32
C ASN A 140 11.47 34.05 -1.22
N HIS A 141 12.59 34.02 -0.51
CA HIS A 141 12.88 34.93 0.59
C HIS A 141 13.69 36.13 0.12
N GLU A 142 13.53 37.24 0.84
CA GLU A 142 14.34 38.43 0.63
C GLU A 142 15.66 38.34 1.41
N ILE A 143 16.75 38.71 0.75
CA ILE A 143 18.06 38.93 1.37
C ILE A 143 18.62 40.25 0.87
N THR A 144 19.57 40.85 1.60
CA THR A 144 20.18 42.12 1.20
C THR A 144 20.86 41.96 -0.16
N ARG A 145 20.49 42.80 -1.13
CA ARG A 145 21.10 42.81 -2.46
C ARG A 145 21.46 44.23 -2.86
N LEU A 146 22.52 44.34 -3.66
CA LEU A 146 22.92 45.58 -4.31
C LEU A 146 22.65 45.44 -5.82
N SER A 147 21.56 46.06 -6.28
CA SER A 147 21.04 45.93 -7.64
C SER A 147 22.12 46.15 -8.70
N THR A 148 22.07 45.36 -9.77
CA THR A 148 22.90 45.51 -10.98
C THR A 148 22.14 46.21 -12.10
N GLN A 149 20.86 46.51 -11.88
CA GLN A 149 19.95 47.11 -12.85
C GLN A 149 19.70 48.60 -12.55
N ASP A 150 19.93 49.01 -11.30
CA ASP A 150 19.79 50.41 -10.88
C ASP A 150 21.08 51.20 -11.17
N PRO A 151 20.99 52.43 -11.71
CA PRO A 151 22.16 53.28 -11.98
C PRO A 151 22.95 53.68 -10.72
N GLU A 152 22.25 53.85 -9.60
CA GLU A 152 22.79 54.19 -8.28
C GLU A 152 22.19 53.23 -7.24
N PRO A 153 22.70 51.99 -7.15
CA PRO A 153 22.10 50.98 -6.28
C PRO A 153 22.46 51.22 -4.82
N GLU A 154 21.52 50.94 -3.91
CA GLU A 154 21.75 50.91 -2.46
C GLU A 154 21.46 49.49 -1.93
N PRO A 155 22.19 48.99 -0.92
CA PRO A 155 21.90 47.70 -0.30
C PRO A 155 20.51 47.70 0.35
N LYS A 156 19.64 46.79 -0.07
CA LYS A 156 18.30 46.62 0.52
C LYS A 156 17.83 45.16 0.41
N PRO A 157 16.94 44.68 1.27
CA PRO A 157 16.28 43.40 1.09
C PRO A 157 15.61 43.32 -0.29
N SER A 158 15.84 42.22 -1.00
CA SER A 158 15.20 41.91 -2.28
C SER A 158 15.12 40.39 -2.47
N PRO A 159 14.14 39.89 -3.24
CA PRO A 159 13.97 38.45 -3.47
C PRO A 159 15.20 37.77 -4.06
N GLY A 160 15.25 36.44 -3.96
CA GLY A 160 16.29 35.62 -4.57
C GLY A 160 17.02 34.67 -3.64
N PHE A 161 16.40 34.28 -2.53
CA PHE A 161 16.88 33.18 -1.70
C PHE A 161 15.79 32.10 -1.61
N LEU A 162 16.01 31.00 -2.33
CA LEU A 162 15.01 29.95 -2.50
C LEU A 162 15.02 29.00 -1.31
N GLU A 163 13.84 28.68 -0.79
CA GLU A 163 13.57 27.58 0.14
C GLU A 163 12.60 26.60 -0.50
N ALA A 164 12.97 25.33 -0.58
CA ALA A 164 12.09 24.25 -1.00
C ALA A 164 12.03 23.16 0.07
N LEU A 165 10.82 22.70 0.40
CA LEU A 165 10.60 21.48 1.18
C LEU A 165 10.30 20.33 0.21
N ILE A 166 11.16 19.32 0.19
CA ILE A 166 11.11 18.21 -0.76
C ILE A 166 10.84 16.90 -0.01
N ASP A 167 9.86 16.11 -0.47
CA ASP A 167 9.52 14.80 0.13
C ASP A 167 10.33 13.67 -0.53
N VAL A 168 11.47 13.34 0.07
CA VAL A 168 12.36 12.27 -0.41
C VAL A 168 11.89 10.94 0.21
N ASN A 169 10.93 10.28 -0.44
CA ASN A 169 10.34 8.99 -0.05
C ASN A 169 9.85 8.90 1.42
N GLY A 170 9.23 9.98 1.91
CA GLY A 170 8.75 10.11 3.29
C GLY A 170 9.73 10.82 4.22
N THR A 171 10.93 11.16 3.74
CA THR A 171 11.92 11.95 4.47
C THR A 171 11.87 13.41 4.00
N PRO A 172 11.47 14.36 4.86
CA PRO A 172 11.45 15.77 4.48
C PRO A 172 12.87 16.33 4.37
N VAL A 173 13.18 16.99 3.26
CA VAL A 173 14.47 17.66 3.01
C VAL A 173 14.21 19.14 2.73
N TRP A 174 14.82 20.01 3.54
CA TRP A 174 14.84 21.45 3.28
C TRP A 174 16.01 21.76 2.37
N PHE A 175 15.73 22.26 1.17
CA PHE A 175 16.71 22.56 0.14
C PHE A 175 16.72 24.06 -0.14
N TYR A 176 17.85 24.70 0.06
CA TYR A 176 18.03 26.13 -0.13
C TYR A 176 18.96 26.42 -1.31
N VAL A 177 18.62 27.41 -2.13
CA VAL A 177 19.44 27.84 -3.28
C VAL A 177 19.70 29.34 -3.18
N THR A 178 20.96 29.75 -3.32
CA THR A 178 21.37 31.16 -3.27
C THR A 178 22.34 31.52 -4.39
N HIS A 179 22.48 32.82 -4.63
CA HIS A 179 23.50 33.42 -5.48
C HIS A 179 23.92 34.77 -4.87
N LEU A 180 25.13 34.82 -4.31
CA LEU A 180 25.65 35.95 -3.52
C LEU A 180 26.33 37.02 -4.37
N ASP A 181 26.55 38.19 -3.79
CA ASP A 181 27.16 39.33 -4.48
C ASP A 181 28.60 39.01 -4.97
N TYR A 182 28.86 39.28 -6.25
CA TYR A 182 30.14 38.96 -6.91
C TYR A 182 31.24 40.01 -6.69
N ARG A 183 30.90 41.18 -6.12
CA ARG A 183 31.86 42.30 -6.04
C ARG A 183 32.95 41.98 -5.04
N SER A 184 34.11 42.62 -5.19
CA SER A 184 35.27 42.36 -4.33
C SER A 184 35.09 42.82 -2.88
N ASP A 185 34.18 43.78 -2.64
CA ASP A 185 33.82 44.23 -1.30
C ASP A 185 32.86 43.21 -0.64
N PRO A 186 33.26 42.57 0.46
CA PRO A 186 32.46 41.52 1.10
C PRO A 186 31.25 42.06 1.86
N THR A 187 31.13 43.38 2.08
CA THR A 187 30.10 43.98 2.96
C THR A 187 28.68 43.52 2.61
N VAL A 188 28.36 43.41 1.31
CA VAL A 188 27.04 42.92 0.88
C VAL A 188 26.88 41.43 1.16
N ARG A 189 27.92 40.61 0.93
CA ARG A 189 27.89 39.18 1.24
C ARG A 189 27.75 38.93 2.75
N GLU A 190 28.40 39.71 3.60
CA GLU A 190 28.24 39.64 5.06
C GLU A 190 26.77 39.84 5.48
N MET A 191 26.11 40.87 4.94
CA MET A 191 24.68 41.13 5.18
C MET A 191 23.80 40.01 4.61
N GLN A 192 24.13 39.47 3.44
CA GLN A 192 23.40 38.33 2.85
C GLN A 192 23.49 37.08 3.72
N VAL A 193 24.67 36.75 4.23
CA VAL A 193 24.85 35.60 5.12
C VAL A 193 24.07 35.78 6.42
N GLU A 194 24.05 36.99 7.00
CA GLU A 194 23.23 37.30 8.16
C GLU A 194 21.72 37.12 7.87
N ASP A 195 21.24 37.63 6.73
CA ASP A 195 19.86 37.47 6.29
C ASP A 195 19.50 35.99 6.08
N MET A 196 20.36 35.22 5.43
CA MET A 196 20.17 33.78 5.23
C MET A 196 20.05 33.05 6.57
N GLN A 197 20.88 33.39 7.57
CA GLN A 197 20.74 32.82 8.91
C GLN A 197 19.42 33.22 9.59
N ARG A 198 18.92 34.45 9.34
CA ARG A 198 17.60 34.90 9.80
C ARG A 198 16.44 34.23 9.09
N VAL A 199 16.63 33.69 7.90
CA VAL A 199 15.60 32.98 7.13
C VAL A 199 15.60 31.47 7.41
N MET A 200 16.76 30.80 7.27
CA MET A 200 16.84 29.34 7.27
C MET A 200 16.33 28.69 8.56
N SER A 201 15.59 27.59 8.41
CA SER A 201 15.19 26.70 9.49
C SER A 201 15.99 25.40 9.38
N ILE A 202 17.06 25.26 10.16
CA ILE A 202 17.98 24.12 10.03
C ILE A 202 17.39 22.89 10.76
N SER A 203 16.84 21.95 9.99
CA SER A 203 16.32 20.67 10.47
C SER A 203 17.40 19.57 10.53
N ASN A 204 17.01 18.31 10.68
CA ASN A 204 17.96 17.19 10.58
C ASN A 204 18.46 16.96 9.14
N ASN A 205 17.68 17.38 8.15
CA ASN A 205 17.92 17.18 6.73
C ASN A 205 17.79 18.53 5.99
N THR A 206 18.75 19.42 6.19
CA THR A 206 18.84 20.68 5.45
C THR A 206 20.07 20.69 4.56
N VAL A 207 19.90 21.09 3.30
CA VAL A 207 20.96 21.28 2.31
C VAL A 207 20.87 22.71 1.79
N LEU A 208 21.99 23.43 1.81
CA LEU A 208 22.14 24.76 1.21
C LEU A 208 23.14 24.65 0.07
N VAL A 209 22.76 25.14 -1.11
CA VAL A 209 23.61 25.16 -2.28
C VAL A 209 23.66 26.53 -2.94
N GLY A 210 24.72 26.77 -3.72
CA GLY A 210 24.78 27.94 -4.59
C GLY A 210 26.18 28.43 -4.87
N ASP A 211 26.24 29.44 -5.73
CA ASP A 211 27.40 30.27 -5.97
C ASP A 211 27.49 31.35 -4.90
N MET A 212 28.47 31.21 -4.03
CA MET A 212 28.70 32.10 -2.90
C MET A 212 29.65 33.26 -3.26
N ASN A 213 30.24 33.26 -4.45
CA ASN A 213 31.18 34.28 -4.92
C ASN A 213 32.34 34.59 -3.96
N ALA A 214 32.67 33.65 -3.07
CA ALA A 214 33.70 33.79 -2.05
C ALA A 214 34.43 32.46 -1.82
N ARG A 215 35.72 32.55 -1.48
CA ARG A 215 36.58 31.38 -1.23
C ARG A 215 36.32 30.79 0.17
N PRO A 216 36.75 29.56 0.45
CA PRO A 216 36.46 28.91 1.73
C PRO A 216 37.10 29.59 2.95
N ASP A 217 38.15 30.38 2.74
CA ASP A 217 38.85 31.16 3.76
C ASP A 217 38.27 32.58 3.93
N ALA A 218 37.21 32.93 3.21
CA ALA A 218 36.54 34.22 3.31
C ALA A 218 35.74 34.32 4.62
N GLY A 219 36.05 35.33 5.44
CA GLY A 219 35.47 35.49 6.78
C GLY A 219 33.95 35.66 6.76
N GLU A 220 33.40 36.24 5.69
CA GLU A 220 31.95 36.42 5.55
C GLU A 220 31.17 35.09 5.47
N LEU A 221 31.81 33.97 5.10
CA LEU A 221 31.17 32.65 5.01
C LEU A 221 31.30 31.83 6.31
N GLU A 222 32.18 32.22 7.24
CA GLU A 222 32.41 31.51 8.51
C GLU A 222 31.10 31.17 9.26
N PRO A 223 30.12 32.09 9.39
CA PRO A 223 28.86 31.79 10.07
C PRO A 223 28.02 30.67 9.43
N LEU A 224 28.22 30.37 8.14
CA LEU A 224 27.59 29.23 7.48
C LEU A 224 28.31 27.92 7.83
N PHE A 225 29.65 27.93 7.82
CA PHE A 225 30.47 26.75 8.15
C PHE A 225 30.38 26.35 9.64
N GLU A 226 30.02 27.27 10.54
CA GLU A 226 29.70 26.93 11.94
C GLU A 226 28.42 26.10 12.07
N LYS A 227 27.48 26.24 11.13
CA LYS A 227 26.16 25.59 11.18
C LYS A 227 26.04 24.39 10.25
N PHE A 228 26.85 24.33 9.20
CA PHE A 228 26.80 23.31 8.17
C PHE A 228 28.15 22.63 7.96
N THR A 229 28.08 21.36 7.57
CA THR A 229 29.22 20.62 7.03
C THR A 229 29.38 21.00 5.56
N ASP A 230 30.54 21.55 5.18
CA ASP A 230 30.92 21.71 3.78
C ASP A 230 31.22 20.35 3.15
N ALA A 231 30.43 19.96 2.14
CA ALA A 231 30.52 18.64 1.54
C ALA A 231 31.89 18.40 0.88
N TRP A 232 32.49 19.43 0.29
CA TRP A 232 33.81 19.30 -0.33
C TRP A 232 34.91 19.11 0.72
N ALA A 233 34.86 19.88 1.80
CA ALA A 233 35.82 19.73 2.90
C ALA A 233 35.69 18.35 3.58
N ALA A 234 34.48 17.80 3.65
CA ALA A 234 34.22 16.50 4.26
C ALA A 234 34.64 15.31 3.38
N ALA A 235 34.38 15.36 2.07
CA ALA A 235 34.49 14.18 1.20
C ALA A 235 34.98 14.46 -0.24
N GLY A 236 35.50 15.66 -0.51
CA GLY A 236 36.09 16.03 -1.79
C GLY A 236 37.56 15.60 -1.93
N THR A 237 38.07 15.63 -3.16
CA THR A 237 39.50 15.34 -3.44
C THR A 237 40.10 16.42 -4.33
N GLY A 238 41.28 16.94 -3.94
CA GLY A 238 41.94 18.05 -4.64
C GLY A 238 41.39 19.43 -4.24
N ASP A 239 41.67 20.44 -5.06
CA ASP A 239 41.39 21.84 -4.73
C ASP A 239 39.89 22.19 -4.79
N GLY A 240 39.12 21.46 -5.60
CA GLY A 240 37.69 21.69 -5.77
C GLY A 240 37.35 23.00 -6.48
N TYR A 241 38.25 23.49 -7.33
CA TYR A 241 38.00 24.70 -8.09
C TYR A 241 36.86 24.49 -9.09
N THR A 242 35.98 25.48 -9.14
CA THR A 242 34.73 25.45 -9.91
C THR A 242 34.65 26.57 -10.93
N PHE A 243 35.48 27.62 -10.79
CA PHE A 243 35.48 28.78 -11.66
C PHE A 243 36.90 29.30 -11.96
N PRO A 244 37.16 29.85 -13.16
CA PRO A 244 36.36 29.69 -14.37
C PRO A 244 36.48 28.25 -14.93
N ALA A 245 35.47 27.74 -15.61
CA ALA A 245 35.38 26.33 -16.02
C ALA A 245 36.53 25.86 -16.94
N ASP A 246 37.06 26.75 -17.78
CA ASP A 246 38.14 26.47 -18.74
C ASP A 246 39.53 26.40 -18.10
N SER A 247 39.74 27.16 -17.01
CA SER A 247 40.98 27.16 -16.23
C SER A 247 40.68 27.43 -14.74
N PRO A 248 40.10 26.45 -14.02
CA PRO A 248 39.61 26.67 -12.65
C PRO A 248 40.73 27.06 -11.69
N ASP A 249 40.54 28.16 -10.96
CA ASP A 249 41.53 28.71 -10.02
C ASP A 249 40.94 29.07 -8.63
N ARG A 250 39.63 28.88 -8.45
CA ARG A 250 38.94 29.13 -7.18
C ARG A 250 37.70 28.24 -7.04
N ARG A 251 37.37 27.95 -5.78
CA ARG A 251 36.11 27.28 -5.38
C ARG A 251 35.16 28.34 -4.85
N ILE A 252 34.05 28.53 -5.54
CA ILE A 252 33.00 29.49 -5.16
C ILE A 252 31.59 28.87 -5.15
N ASP A 253 31.44 27.65 -5.68
CA ASP A 253 30.21 26.88 -5.64
C ASP A 253 30.24 25.85 -4.50
N TYR A 254 29.18 25.82 -3.69
CA TYR A 254 29.16 25.02 -2.46
C TYR A 254 27.91 24.15 -2.34
N ILE A 255 28.10 23.01 -1.68
CA ILE A 255 27.03 22.18 -1.13
C ILE A 255 27.30 22.06 0.37
N LEU A 256 26.41 22.63 1.16
CA LEU A 256 26.48 22.66 2.61
C LEU A 256 25.36 21.80 3.19
N ALA A 257 25.69 20.84 4.05
CA ALA A 257 24.75 19.89 4.62
C ALA A 257 24.63 20.06 6.13
N SER A 258 23.41 20.00 6.67
CA SER A 258 23.20 20.10 8.12
C SER A 258 23.88 18.94 8.86
N PRO A 259 24.25 19.09 10.15
CA PRO A 259 25.00 18.05 10.88
C PRO A 259 24.31 16.68 11.02
N GLY A 260 23.02 16.57 10.70
CA GLY A 260 22.30 15.29 10.67
C GLY A 260 22.54 14.47 9.40
N ILE A 261 23.07 15.09 8.34
CA ILE A 261 23.36 14.47 7.06
C ILE A 261 24.80 13.98 7.06
N ASP A 262 25.01 12.73 6.66
CA ASP A 262 26.34 12.17 6.44
C ASP A 262 26.77 12.39 4.97
N VAL A 263 27.92 13.03 4.76
CA VAL A 263 28.43 13.34 3.42
C VAL A 263 29.37 12.23 2.98
N GLN A 264 28.97 11.48 1.94
CA GLN A 264 29.72 10.31 1.48
C GLN A 264 30.75 10.63 0.40
N SER A 265 30.43 11.56 -0.49
CA SER A 265 31.32 11.99 -1.57
C SER A 265 31.02 13.41 -2.01
N ALA A 266 32.01 14.09 -2.56
CA ALA A 266 31.84 15.35 -3.29
C ALA A 266 32.71 15.34 -4.56
N ALA A 267 32.16 15.82 -5.67
CA ALA A 267 32.83 15.81 -6.97
C ALA A 267 32.51 17.09 -7.77
N VAL A 268 33.53 17.65 -8.42
CA VAL A 268 33.38 18.69 -9.45
C VAL A 268 33.42 17.99 -10.81
N LEU A 269 32.40 18.22 -11.64
CA LEU A 269 32.24 17.58 -12.94
C LEU A 269 32.63 18.54 -14.06
N PRO A 270 33.66 18.22 -14.87
CA PRO A 270 34.03 19.04 -16.02
C PRO A 270 32.91 19.10 -17.06
N SER A 271 32.57 20.30 -17.52
CA SER A 271 31.57 20.51 -18.58
C SER A 271 31.84 21.81 -19.33
N PRO A 272 31.67 21.86 -20.66
CA PRO A 272 31.69 23.11 -21.42
C PRO A 272 30.36 23.88 -21.35
N ALA A 273 29.37 23.36 -20.63
CA ALA A 273 27.99 23.84 -20.65
C ALA A 273 27.76 25.16 -19.89
N SER A 274 28.72 25.60 -19.09
CA SER A 274 28.70 26.86 -18.34
C SER A 274 30.14 27.36 -18.13
N ASP A 275 30.31 28.60 -17.71
CA ASP A 275 31.58 29.14 -17.19
C ASP A 275 31.86 28.71 -15.73
N HIS A 276 30.91 28.04 -15.07
CA HIS A 276 31.11 27.29 -13.83
C HIS A 276 31.13 25.77 -14.07
N LEU A 277 31.83 25.04 -13.20
CA LEU A 277 31.78 23.59 -13.14
C LEU A 277 30.70 23.11 -12.17
N LEU A 278 29.94 22.09 -12.57
CA LEU A 278 28.88 21.50 -11.77
C LEU A 278 29.47 20.75 -10.56
N VAL A 279 28.97 21.05 -9.35
CA VAL A 279 29.38 20.34 -8.13
C VAL A 279 28.28 19.37 -7.72
N THR A 280 28.67 18.15 -7.35
CA THR A 280 27.76 17.12 -6.83
C THR A 280 28.23 16.62 -5.48
N SER A 281 27.29 16.12 -4.67
CA SER A 281 27.58 15.36 -3.46
C SER A 281 26.57 14.24 -3.28
N THR A 282 27.06 13.04 -2.94
CA THR A 282 26.20 11.97 -2.44
C THR A 282 26.13 12.08 -0.92
N VAL A 283 24.92 12.18 -0.39
CA VAL A 283 24.64 12.34 1.04
C VAL A 283 23.69 11.25 1.54
N SER A 284 23.81 10.91 2.83
CA SER A 284 22.90 10.02 3.54
C SER A 284 22.05 10.81 4.51
N LEU A 285 20.73 10.78 4.28
CA LEU A 285 19.75 11.52 5.07
C LEU A 285 19.61 10.92 6.47
N SER A 286 19.39 11.78 7.46
CA SER A 286 18.99 11.37 8.81
C SER A 286 17.59 10.72 8.74
N PRO A 287 17.38 9.57 9.40
CA PRO A 287 16.07 8.93 9.43
C PRO A 287 15.07 9.75 10.24
N VAL A 288 13.82 9.77 9.78
CA VAL A 288 12.68 10.30 10.55
C VAL A 288 12.43 9.39 11.75
N SER A 289 12.79 9.87 12.95
CA SER A 289 12.72 9.10 14.21
C SER A 289 12.62 10.03 15.41
N ALA A 290 12.09 9.54 16.54
CA ALA A 290 12.06 10.33 17.77
C ALA A 290 13.47 10.67 18.27
N ALA A 291 14.47 9.83 17.97
CA ALA A 291 15.87 10.10 18.31
C ALA A 291 16.43 11.29 17.53
N ALA A 292 16.16 11.38 16.22
CA ALA A 292 16.56 12.53 15.40
C ALA A 292 15.84 13.81 15.83
N MET A 293 14.53 13.74 16.08
CA MET A 293 13.76 14.86 16.61
C MET A 293 14.27 15.33 17.98
N HIS A 294 14.72 14.41 18.85
CA HIS A 294 15.28 14.78 20.15
C HIS A 294 16.54 15.63 20.00
N LYS A 295 17.46 15.23 19.10
CA LYS A 295 18.65 16.02 18.75
C LYS A 295 18.29 17.38 18.16
N LEU A 296 17.23 17.44 17.35
CA LEU A 296 16.75 18.70 16.78
C LEU A 296 16.22 19.65 17.88
N VAL A 297 15.49 19.13 18.87
CA VAL A 297 15.07 19.94 20.04
C VAL A 297 16.26 20.43 20.85
N GLU A 298 17.30 19.61 21.06
CA GLU A 298 18.53 20.03 21.74
C GLU A 298 19.25 21.15 20.98
N ARG A 299 19.30 21.08 19.65
CA ARG A 299 19.85 22.17 18.82
C ARG A 299 19.07 23.47 19.00
N PHE A 300 17.75 23.41 18.86
CA PHE A 300 16.89 24.59 19.05
C PHE A 300 16.97 25.17 20.48
N GLU A 301 17.26 24.34 21.47
CA GLU A 301 17.53 24.80 22.84
C GLU A 301 18.85 25.59 22.90
N THR A 302 19.92 25.10 22.26
CA THR A 302 21.20 25.83 22.18
C THR A 302 21.12 27.12 21.37
N GLU A 303 20.23 27.19 20.38
CA GLU A 303 19.98 28.37 19.55
C GLU A 303 19.04 29.40 20.22
N GLY A 304 18.51 29.11 21.41
CA GLY A 304 17.61 30.01 22.12
C GLY A 304 16.21 30.11 21.49
N ALA A 305 15.78 29.08 20.74
CA ALA A 305 14.49 29.08 20.05
C ALA A 305 13.27 28.89 20.97
N PHE A 306 13.48 28.68 22.28
CA PHE A 306 12.42 28.49 23.27
C PHE A 306 12.43 29.62 24.30
N ALA A 307 11.25 30.11 24.67
CA ALA A 307 11.11 31.20 25.65
C ALA A 307 11.55 30.80 27.08
N ARG A 308 11.63 29.49 27.38
CA ARG A 308 12.04 28.93 28.67
C ARG A 308 12.43 27.46 28.55
N ASP A 309 13.40 27.01 29.35
CA ASP A 309 13.93 25.62 29.37
C ASP A 309 12.84 24.55 29.59
N SER A 310 11.74 24.90 30.27
CA SER A 310 10.64 23.97 30.51
C SER A 310 9.94 23.52 29.22
N VAL A 311 9.97 24.33 28.15
CA VAL A 311 9.40 23.99 26.84
C VAL A 311 10.20 22.87 26.21
N ALA A 312 11.52 23.06 26.02
CA ALA A 312 12.42 22.04 25.49
C ALA A 312 12.36 20.75 26.32
N ARG A 313 12.33 20.85 27.65
CA ARG A 313 12.17 19.69 28.54
C ARG A 313 10.86 18.94 28.29
N SER A 314 9.74 19.65 28.12
CA SER A 314 8.42 19.02 27.87
C SER A 314 8.38 18.26 26.54
N LEU A 315 9.00 18.81 25.50
CA LEU A 315 9.14 18.18 24.18
C LEU A 315 10.04 16.94 24.25
N LYS A 316 11.21 17.03 24.89
CA LYS A 316 12.15 15.91 25.08
C LYS A 316 11.53 14.75 25.86
N VAL A 317 10.73 15.03 26.89
CA VAL A 317 10.00 14.00 27.65
C VAL A 317 9.01 13.23 26.77
N HIS A 318 8.27 13.94 25.91
CA HIS A 318 7.36 13.29 24.96
C HIS A 318 8.13 12.41 23.97
N LEU A 319 9.19 12.94 23.35
CA LEU A 319 10.01 12.18 22.39
C LEU A 319 10.69 10.97 23.02
N THR A 320 11.06 11.03 24.31
CA THR A 320 11.58 9.87 25.04
C THR A 320 10.55 8.74 25.14
N ALA A 321 9.28 9.08 25.33
CA ALA A 321 8.20 8.09 25.34
C ALA A 321 7.97 7.51 23.93
N VAL A 322 7.95 8.35 22.89
CA VAL A 322 7.83 7.92 21.49
C VAL A 322 8.95 6.94 21.13
N LYS A 323 10.21 7.32 21.40
CA LYS A 323 11.39 6.48 21.14
C LYS A 323 11.27 5.10 21.78
N ARG A 324 10.82 5.04 23.04
CA ARG A 324 10.61 3.76 23.74
C ARG A 324 9.55 2.88 23.06
N TYR A 325 8.54 3.47 22.44
CA TYR A 325 7.51 2.72 21.71
C TYR A 325 7.97 2.31 20.31
N GLU A 326 8.76 3.14 19.63
CA GLU A 326 9.43 2.79 18.37
C GLU A 326 10.34 1.57 18.56
N GLU A 327 11.22 1.59 19.56
CA GLU A 327 12.14 0.48 19.88
C GLU A 327 11.41 -0.83 20.22
N LYS A 328 10.13 -0.75 20.59
CA LYS A 328 9.28 -1.91 20.91
C LYS A 328 8.33 -2.30 19.78
N GLY A 329 8.33 -1.58 18.65
CA GLY A 329 7.38 -1.82 17.56
C GLY A 329 5.91 -1.59 17.91
N ILE A 330 5.62 -0.73 18.90
CA ILE A 330 4.23 -0.48 19.33
C ILE A 330 3.64 0.72 18.57
N THR A 331 3.31 0.50 17.29
CA THR A 331 2.86 1.53 16.33
C THR A 331 1.72 2.40 16.83
N ASP A 332 0.64 1.84 17.40
CA ASP A 332 -0.48 2.63 17.97
C ASP A 332 -0.02 3.67 18.99
N LYS A 333 0.94 3.28 19.85
CA LYS A 333 1.46 4.18 20.88
C LYS A 333 2.40 5.22 20.28
N VAL A 334 3.18 4.86 19.26
CA VAL A 334 3.99 5.82 18.51
C VAL A 334 3.07 6.89 17.91
N ILE A 335 2.06 6.50 17.11
CA ILE A 335 1.11 7.42 16.49
C ILE A 335 0.46 8.32 17.54
N LYS A 336 -0.14 7.73 18.59
CA LYS A 336 -0.82 8.50 19.64
C LYS A 336 0.10 9.51 20.33
N HIS A 337 1.33 9.12 20.65
CA HIS A 337 2.27 10.00 21.34
C HIS A 337 2.86 11.06 20.41
N VAL A 338 3.01 10.79 19.11
CA VAL A 338 3.39 11.79 18.11
C VAL A 338 2.25 12.77 17.87
N GLU A 339 0.99 12.33 17.75
CA GLU A 339 -0.18 13.23 17.69
C GLU A 339 -0.25 14.13 18.94
N SER A 340 -0.01 13.58 20.13
CA SER A 340 0.06 14.36 21.38
C SER A 340 1.22 15.34 21.39
N PHE A 341 2.38 14.96 20.84
CA PHE A 341 3.53 15.84 20.66
C PHE A 341 3.20 17.00 19.70
N THR A 342 2.51 16.71 18.60
CA THR A 342 2.05 17.73 17.64
C THR A 342 1.10 18.74 18.29
N GLN A 343 0.12 18.28 19.08
CA GLN A 343 -0.76 19.17 19.84
C GLN A 343 0.01 20.04 20.85
N LEU A 344 1.05 19.48 21.48
CA LEU A 344 1.92 20.22 22.38
C LEU A 344 2.76 21.29 21.64
N LEU A 345 3.25 20.98 20.44
CA LEU A 345 3.92 21.97 19.58
C LEU A 345 2.99 23.13 19.23
N GLU A 346 1.76 22.85 18.81
CA GLU A 346 0.76 23.86 18.48
C GLU A 346 0.44 24.74 19.69
N HIS A 347 0.25 24.14 20.86
CA HIS A 347 0.04 24.88 22.11
C HIS A 347 1.20 25.83 22.44
N HIS A 348 2.44 25.38 22.25
CA HIS A 348 3.61 26.25 22.49
C HIS A 348 3.74 27.35 21.44
N ARG A 349 3.41 27.09 20.18
CA ARG A 349 3.38 28.10 19.11
C ARG A 349 2.35 29.18 19.41
N ASP A 350 1.12 28.79 19.74
CA ASP A 350 0.02 29.71 20.02
C ASP A 350 0.28 30.57 21.27
N GLY A 351 1.08 30.04 22.21
CA GLY A 351 1.56 30.77 23.38
C GLY A 351 2.87 31.54 23.17
N GLU A 352 3.39 31.62 21.94
CA GLU A 352 4.66 32.28 21.58
C GLU A 352 5.87 31.77 22.41
N HIS A 353 5.82 30.51 22.86
CA HIS A 353 6.86 29.89 23.68
C HIS A 353 7.98 29.21 22.87
N ILE A 354 7.79 29.09 21.55
CA ILE A 354 8.69 28.49 20.57
C ILE A 354 8.76 29.42 19.37
N SER A 355 9.93 29.57 18.76
CA SER A 355 10.05 30.34 17.52
C SER A 355 9.31 29.64 16.37
N GLU A 356 8.78 30.41 15.42
CA GLU A 356 8.06 29.86 14.27
C GLU A 356 8.93 28.87 13.47
N LYS A 357 10.22 29.15 13.34
CA LYS A 357 11.19 28.25 12.70
C LYS A 357 11.28 26.88 13.36
N ALA A 358 11.45 26.88 14.68
CA ALA A 358 11.57 25.63 15.45
C ALA A 358 10.25 24.85 15.42
N PHE A 359 9.11 25.55 15.49
CA PHE A 359 7.79 24.94 15.32
C PHE A 359 7.67 24.25 13.96
N GLN A 360 7.94 24.96 12.86
CA GLN A 360 7.80 24.41 11.50
C GLN A 360 8.72 23.21 11.28
N ALA A 361 9.98 23.29 11.69
CA ALA A 361 10.92 22.19 11.54
C ALA A 361 10.50 20.95 12.35
N LEU A 362 10.05 21.11 13.60
CA LEU A 362 9.59 19.99 14.42
C LEU A 362 8.25 19.42 13.95
N LYS A 363 7.34 20.27 13.44
CA LYS A 363 6.04 19.87 12.90
C LYS A 363 6.20 19.00 11.65
N VAL A 364 7.08 19.41 10.73
CA VAL A 364 7.38 18.65 9.51
C VAL A 364 7.95 17.26 9.83
N GLU A 365 8.85 17.16 10.81
CA GLU A 365 9.40 15.87 11.26
C GLU A 365 8.33 15.00 11.93
N ALA A 366 7.47 15.59 12.76
CA ALA A 366 6.36 14.87 13.40
C ALA A 366 5.35 14.34 12.37
N ASP A 367 5.02 15.13 11.35
CA ASP A 367 4.09 14.74 10.30
C ASP A 367 4.67 13.64 9.40
N ALA A 368 5.96 13.74 9.07
CA ALA A 368 6.67 12.68 8.36
C ALA A 368 6.68 11.37 9.17
N MET A 369 6.84 11.47 10.48
CA MET A 369 6.78 10.33 11.38
C MET A 369 5.38 9.70 11.41
N LEU A 370 4.32 10.50 11.54
CA LEU A 370 2.94 10.01 11.45
C LEU A 370 2.71 9.29 10.13
N LYS A 371 3.09 9.90 9.00
CA LYS A 371 2.98 9.31 7.66
C LYS A 371 3.71 7.96 7.58
N ARG A 372 4.94 7.86 8.10
CA ARG A 372 5.72 6.61 8.15
C ARG A 372 5.00 5.50 8.91
N TYR A 373 4.29 5.83 9.99
CA TYR A 373 3.64 4.86 10.87
C TYR A 373 2.17 4.60 10.56
N SER A 374 1.53 5.41 9.70
CA SER A 374 0.09 5.29 9.40
C SER A 374 -0.25 5.08 7.93
N TYR A 375 0.71 5.10 7.01
CA TYR A 375 0.45 4.93 5.58
C TYR A 375 0.97 3.61 5.05
N PHE A 376 0.05 2.67 4.81
CA PHE A 376 0.33 1.34 4.25
C PHE A 376 -0.69 1.05 3.14
N PRO A 377 -0.37 1.40 1.89
CA PRO A 377 -1.31 1.28 0.79
C PRO A 377 -1.60 -0.17 0.42
N TRP A 378 -2.53 -0.34 -0.51
CA TRP A 378 -2.89 -1.61 -1.12
C TRP A 378 -1.65 -2.31 -1.68
N GLY A 379 -1.52 -3.61 -1.42
CA GLY A 379 -0.36 -4.42 -1.81
C GLY A 379 0.93 -4.14 -1.01
N GLU A 380 0.93 -3.13 -0.13
CA GLU A 380 2.06 -2.80 0.73
C GLU A 380 1.63 -2.71 2.21
N PRO A 381 1.17 -3.82 2.83
CA PRO A 381 0.75 -3.81 4.22
C PRO A 381 1.89 -3.42 5.17
N GLY A 382 3.15 -3.67 4.81
CA GLY A 382 4.28 -3.46 5.70
C GLY A 382 4.30 -4.46 6.86
N PRO A 383 5.02 -4.20 7.96
CA PRO A 383 5.24 -5.20 9.01
C PRO A 383 3.96 -5.60 9.75
N SER A 384 3.75 -6.91 9.90
CA SER A 384 2.66 -7.49 10.69
C SER A 384 3.05 -7.77 12.14
N SER A 385 2.07 -7.78 13.03
CA SER A 385 2.24 -8.27 14.40
C SER A 385 2.13 -9.80 14.43
N PRO A 386 3.01 -10.54 15.13
CA PRO A 386 2.94 -12.01 15.18
C PRO A 386 1.70 -12.54 15.92
N ALA A 387 1.05 -11.69 16.70
CA ALA A 387 -0.20 -11.98 17.40
C ALA A 387 -1.20 -10.84 17.19
N LEU A 388 -2.48 -11.19 17.17
CA LEU A 388 -3.58 -10.24 17.06
C LEU A 388 -3.72 -9.38 18.32
N LYS A 389 -3.78 -8.07 18.13
CA LYS A 389 -4.04 -7.07 19.18
C LYS A 389 -5.14 -6.11 18.74
N THR A 390 -5.94 -5.61 19.67
CA THR A 390 -6.88 -4.52 19.36
C THR A 390 -6.11 -3.21 19.19
N GLY A 391 -6.46 -2.42 18.17
CA GLY A 391 -5.84 -1.13 17.88
C GLY A 391 -6.72 -0.23 17.04
N SER A 392 -6.14 0.84 16.51
CA SER A 392 -6.86 1.82 15.70
C SER A 392 -6.76 1.53 14.20
N PRO A 393 -7.76 1.89 13.37
CA PRO A 393 -7.65 1.82 11.90
C PRO A 393 -6.36 2.45 11.36
N LYS A 394 -6.02 3.64 11.85
CA LYS A 394 -4.79 4.36 11.47
C LYS A 394 -3.52 3.54 11.70
N SER A 395 -3.40 2.80 12.80
CA SER A 395 -2.23 1.97 13.09
C SER A 395 -2.10 0.75 12.18
N ALA A 396 -3.23 0.28 11.64
CA ALA A 396 -3.30 -0.76 10.63
C ALA A 396 -3.13 -0.20 9.21
N GLY A 397 -2.92 1.11 9.07
CA GLY A 397 -2.85 1.80 7.78
C GLY A 397 -4.20 1.88 7.06
N MET A 398 -5.30 1.94 7.81
CA MET A 398 -6.66 1.94 7.30
C MET A 398 -7.37 3.27 7.62
N ASP A 399 -8.22 3.71 6.68
CA ASP A 399 -9.16 4.81 6.85
C ASP A 399 -10.35 4.35 7.71
N PRO A 400 -10.67 5.04 8.81
CA PRO A 400 -11.83 4.69 9.64
C PRO A 400 -13.18 4.88 8.93
N ARG A 401 -13.29 5.70 7.88
CA ARG A 401 -14.59 6.05 7.27
C ARG A 401 -15.35 4.83 6.74
N PRO A 402 -14.78 3.98 5.85
CA PRO A 402 -15.50 2.80 5.36
C PRO A 402 -15.78 1.77 6.47
N LEU A 403 -14.90 1.67 7.48
CA LEU A 403 -15.10 0.77 8.62
C LEU A 403 -16.29 1.17 9.49
N ASN A 404 -16.57 2.47 9.63
CA ASN A 404 -17.75 2.95 10.35
C ASN A 404 -19.05 2.68 9.57
N ASP A 405 -19.00 2.67 8.23
CA ASP A 405 -20.17 2.39 7.39
C ASP A 405 -20.67 0.93 7.50
N ILE A 406 -19.84 0.03 8.05
CA ILE A 406 -20.21 -1.36 8.35
C ILE A 406 -21.38 -1.42 9.34
N ASP A 407 -21.42 -0.54 10.34
CA ASP A 407 -22.49 -0.54 11.36
C ASP A 407 -23.86 -0.38 10.70
N GLY A 408 -23.99 0.67 9.89
CA GLY A 408 -25.23 0.93 9.16
C GLY A 408 -25.56 -0.17 8.14
N ALA A 409 -24.56 -0.84 7.55
CA ALA A 409 -24.79 -1.96 6.64
C ALA A 409 -25.41 -3.18 7.36
N ILE A 410 -24.85 -3.56 8.51
CA ILE A 410 -25.37 -4.68 9.30
C ILE A 410 -26.74 -4.36 9.89
N GLU A 411 -26.93 -3.15 10.43
CA GLU A 411 -28.22 -2.72 10.98
C GLU A 411 -29.33 -2.74 9.92
N ARG A 412 -29.03 -2.29 8.68
CA ARG A 412 -29.98 -2.40 7.56
C ARG A 412 -30.29 -3.86 7.22
N ALA A 413 -29.28 -4.71 7.13
CA ALA A 413 -29.47 -6.13 6.83
C ALA A 413 -30.35 -6.84 7.90
N ILE A 414 -30.18 -6.48 9.18
CA ILE A 414 -31.03 -6.98 10.28
C ILE A 414 -32.47 -6.43 10.13
N ALA A 415 -32.62 -5.14 9.85
CA ALA A 415 -33.94 -4.52 9.64
C ALA A 415 -34.70 -5.13 8.45
N GLU A 416 -33.98 -5.51 7.40
CA GLU A 416 -34.48 -6.22 6.21
C GLU A 416 -34.68 -7.72 6.43
N ARG A 417 -34.41 -8.23 7.64
CA ARG A 417 -34.52 -9.65 8.04
C ARG A 417 -33.65 -10.59 7.20
N VAL A 418 -32.48 -10.12 6.77
CA VAL A 418 -31.43 -10.97 6.19
C VAL A 418 -30.89 -11.94 7.25
N MET A 419 -30.72 -11.47 8.48
CA MET A 419 -30.37 -12.26 9.66
C MET A 419 -30.92 -11.60 10.95
N PRO A 420 -31.13 -12.35 12.04
CA PRO A 420 -31.47 -11.76 13.35
C PRO A 420 -30.31 -11.03 14.04
N GLY A 421 -29.08 -11.49 13.82
CA GLY A 421 -27.90 -10.88 14.43
C GLY A 421 -26.60 -11.30 13.76
N ALA A 422 -25.54 -10.58 14.10
CA ALA A 422 -24.22 -10.79 13.53
C ALA A 422 -23.08 -10.37 14.46
N VAL A 423 -21.90 -10.93 14.24
CA VAL A 423 -20.61 -10.41 14.74
C VAL A 423 -19.69 -10.20 13.54
N THR A 424 -19.15 -9.00 13.42
CA THR A 424 -18.15 -8.65 12.39
C THR A 424 -16.80 -8.45 13.05
N LEU A 425 -15.73 -8.98 12.44
CA LEU A 425 -14.35 -8.70 12.84
C LEU A 425 -13.52 -8.35 11.60
N ILE A 426 -12.87 -7.19 11.63
CA ILE A 426 -11.87 -6.77 10.65
C ILE A 426 -10.52 -6.62 11.34
N ALA A 427 -9.50 -7.27 10.79
CA ALA A 427 -8.13 -7.11 11.24
C ALA A 427 -7.20 -6.89 10.06
N ARG A 428 -6.15 -6.09 10.25
CA ARG A 428 -5.08 -5.92 9.28
C ARG A 428 -3.75 -5.78 10.01
N LYS A 429 -2.69 -6.45 9.54
CA LYS A 429 -1.36 -6.40 10.16
C LYS A 429 -1.29 -6.87 11.60
N GLY A 430 -2.11 -7.87 11.92
CA GLY A 430 -2.29 -8.33 13.30
C GLY A 430 -2.95 -7.29 14.22
N VAL A 431 -3.58 -6.25 13.68
CA VAL A 431 -4.38 -5.27 14.45
C VAL A 431 -5.86 -5.47 14.15
N ILE A 432 -6.64 -5.83 15.17
CA ILE A 432 -8.10 -5.85 15.11
C ILE A 432 -8.59 -4.41 15.19
N VAL A 433 -9.19 -3.92 14.11
CA VAL A 433 -9.68 -2.54 13.95
C VAL A 433 -11.19 -2.43 14.09
N LYS A 434 -11.91 -3.55 13.96
CA LYS A 434 -13.35 -3.67 14.21
C LYS A 434 -13.65 -5.05 14.79
N HIS A 435 -14.45 -5.12 15.85
CA HIS A 435 -14.97 -6.34 16.45
C HIS A 435 -16.26 -6.00 17.20
N ASP A 436 -17.38 -6.05 16.50
CA ASP A 436 -18.66 -5.54 17.02
C ASP A 436 -19.78 -6.57 16.82
N ALA A 437 -20.79 -6.49 17.68
CA ALA A 437 -21.94 -7.41 17.72
C ALA A 437 -23.26 -6.65 17.54
N TYR A 438 -24.19 -7.27 16.81
CA TYR A 438 -25.45 -6.64 16.39
C TYR A 438 -26.61 -7.63 16.52
N GLY A 439 -27.79 -7.12 16.89
CA GLY A 439 -29.03 -7.89 16.93
C GLY A 439 -29.04 -8.97 18.01
N TYR A 440 -29.59 -10.15 17.69
CA TYR A 440 -29.88 -11.22 18.65
C TYR A 440 -29.19 -12.54 18.29
N ALA A 441 -28.59 -13.18 19.29
CA ALA A 441 -28.10 -14.55 19.20
C ALA A 441 -29.25 -15.57 19.20
N ALA A 442 -30.36 -15.28 19.87
CA ALA A 442 -31.59 -16.05 19.79
C ALA A 442 -32.82 -15.13 19.97
N GLN A 443 -33.63 -14.98 18.92
CA GLN A 443 -34.81 -14.11 18.92
C GLN A 443 -36.16 -14.84 18.91
N TYR A 444 -36.26 -15.93 18.16
CA TYR A 444 -37.52 -16.62 17.88
C TYR A 444 -37.58 -18.05 18.43
N GLU A 445 -38.76 -18.53 18.79
CA GLU A 445 -38.96 -19.90 19.30
C GLU A 445 -39.22 -20.94 18.20
N ASP A 446 -39.79 -20.51 17.08
CA ASP A 446 -40.24 -21.38 15.99
C ASP A 446 -40.13 -20.71 14.60
N ASP A 447 -40.39 -21.49 13.55
CA ASP A 447 -40.37 -21.07 12.14
C ASP A 447 -41.53 -20.14 11.74
N THR A 448 -42.45 -19.84 12.67
CA THR A 448 -43.50 -18.83 12.48
C THR A 448 -43.10 -17.44 12.98
N PHE A 449 -41.83 -17.29 13.40
CA PHE A 449 -41.25 -16.06 13.94
C PHE A 449 -41.93 -15.62 15.26
N SER A 450 -42.39 -16.57 16.08
CA SER A 450 -42.82 -16.29 17.45
C SER A 450 -41.63 -15.78 18.26
N GLU A 451 -41.70 -14.55 18.78
CA GLU A 451 -40.62 -13.98 19.61
C GLU A 451 -40.51 -14.70 20.95
N MET A 452 -39.27 -14.93 21.39
CA MET A 452 -38.98 -15.45 22.73
C MET A 452 -39.40 -14.45 23.81
N ASP A 453 -39.82 -14.94 24.97
CA ASP A 453 -40.07 -14.09 26.15
C ASP A 453 -38.82 -13.32 26.61
N ASP A 454 -37.64 -13.93 26.45
CA ASP A 454 -36.33 -13.34 26.78
C ASP A 454 -35.33 -13.57 25.63
N PRO A 455 -35.39 -12.75 24.55
CA PRO A 455 -34.46 -12.85 23.43
C PRO A 455 -33.01 -12.63 23.90
N LEU A 456 -32.10 -13.50 23.48
CA LEU A 456 -30.69 -13.41 23.83
C LEU A 456 -29.98 -12.39 22.93
N PRO A 457 -29.44 -11.27 23.46
CA PRO A 457 -28.71 -10.30 22.65
C PRO A 457 -27.40 -10.88 22.11
N MET A 458 -27.00 -10.42 20.92
CA MET A 458 -25.70 -10.76 20.35
C MET A 458 -24.56 -10.11 21.14
N ARG A 459 -23.41 -10.80 21.25
CA ARG A 459 -22.20 -10.31 21.90
C ARG A 459 -20.98 -10.64 21.05
N GLU A 460 -19.89 -9.89 21.25
CA GLU A 460 -18.62 -10.10 20.55
C GLU A 460 -18.05 -11.52 20.74
N ASP A 461 -18.37 -12.13 21.88
CA ASP A 461 -17.95 -13.47 22.29
C ASP A 461 -18.98 -14.57 21.99
N THR A 462 -20.04 -14.26 21.21
CA THR A 462 -21.00 -15.27 20.78
C THR A 462 -20.31 -16.33 19.94
N ILE A 463 -20.59 -17.58 20.27
CA ILE A 463 -20.15 -18.79 19.59
C ILE A 463 -21.19 -19.15 18.51
N PHE A 464 -20.75 -19.31 17.28
CA PHE A 464 -21.60 -19.65 16.14
C PHE A 464 -21.31 -21.05 15.65
N ASP A 465 -22.34 -21.76 15.18
CA ASP A 465 -22.14 -22.88 14.26
C ASP A 465 -21.56 -22.35 12.95
N LEU A 466 -20.34 -22.77 12.64
CA LEU A 466 -19.62 -22.29 11.47
C LEU A 466 -20.08 -22.91 10.15
N ALA A 467 -20.95 -23.93 10.20
CA ALA A 467 -21.36 -24.71 9.05
C ALA A 467 -20.14 -25.13 8.21
N SER A 468 -20.14 -24.88 6.90
CA SER A 468 -19.08 -25.32 5.98
C SER A 468 -17.70 -24.70 6.21
N ILE A 469 -17.54 -23.62 6.98
CA ILE A 469 -16.19 -23.15 7.38
C ILE A 469 -15.45 -24.25 8.19
N SER A 470 -16.18 -25.21 8.78
CA SER A 470 -15.60 -26.41 9.40
C SER A 470 -14.66 -27.20 8.48
N LYS A 471 -14.87 -27.15 7.16
CA LYS A 471 -14.05 -27.83 6.16
C LYS A 471 -12.58 -27.39 6.24
N LEU A 472 -12.34 -26.14 6.60
CA LEU A 472 -11.01 -25.56 6.72
C LEU A 472 -10.21 -26.21 7.86
N PHE A 473 -10.89 -26.54 8.98
CA PHE A 473 -10.29 -27.26 10.09
C PHE A 473 -9.96 -28.71 9.73
N THR A 474 -10.86 -29.39 9.03
CA THR A 474 -10.64 -30.75 8.52
C THR A 474 -9.47 -30.81 7.55
N THR A 475 -9.40 -29.87 6.61
CA THR A 475 -8.31 -29.80 5.64
C THR A 475 -6.98 -29.47 6.33
N THR A 476 -6.96 -28.52 7.26
CA THR A 476 -5.74 -28.22 8.05
C THR A 476 -5.27 -29.43 8.84
N ALA A 477 -6.18 -30.18 9.47
CA ALA A 477 -5.85 -31.41 10.17
C ALA A 477 -5.30 -32.50 9.24
N ALA A 478 -5.87 -32.65 8.04
CA ALA A 478 -5.32 -33.53 7.01
C ALA A 478 -3.92 -33.07 6.56
N MET A 479 -3.69 -31.77 6.39
CA MET A 479 -2.37 -31.24 6.02
C MET A 479 -1.32 -31.43 7.13
N LYS A 480 -1.70 -31.45 8.42
CA LYS A 480 -0.80 -31.90 9.49
C LYS A 480 -0.33 -33.33 9.31
N LEU A 481 -1.18 -34.23 8.81
CA LEU A 481 -0.81 -35.61 8.54
C LEU A 481 0.02 -35.72 7.25
N TYR A 482 -0.23 -34.87 6.25
CA TYR A 482 0.61 -34.71 5.06
C TYR A 482 2.04 -34.33 5.43
N GLU A 483 2.24 -33.31 6.26
CA GLU A 483 3.57 -32.89 6.76
C GLU A 483 4.30 -33.99 7.52
N GLN A 484 3.55 -34.87 8.21
CA GLN A 484 4.09 -36.05 8.88
C GLN A 484 4.42 -37.20 7.91
N GLY A 485 4.23 -37.02 6.61
CA GLY A 485 4.47 -38.03 5.57
C GLY A 485 3.48 -39.19 5.60
N LYS A 486 2.28 -39.00 6.17
CA LYS A 486 1.27 -40.08 6.28
C LYS A 486 0.58 -40.39 4.96
N PHE A 487 0.52 -39.41 4.06
CA PHE A 487 0.03 -39.58 2.69
C PHE A 487 0.68 -38.55 1.77
N ALA A 488 0.64 -38.81 0.45
CA ALA A 488 0.87 -37.80 -0.58
C ALA A 488 -0.47 -37.33 -1.16
N LEU A 489 -0.57 -36.06 -1.58
CA LEU A 489 -1.83 -35.47 -2.07
C LEU A 489 -2.47 -36.26 -3.22
N ASP A 490 -1.65 -36.83 -4.09
CA ASP A 490 -2.11 -37.59 -5.25
C ASP A 490 -2.20 -39.11 -4.99
N ASP A 491 -2.06 -39.54 -3.73
CA ASP A 491 -2.41 -40.91 -3.37
C ASP A 491 -3.92 -41.16 -3.56
N PRO A 492 -4.31 -42.34 -4.09
CA PRO A 492 -5.70 -42.74 -4.09
C PRO A 492 -6.24 -42.88 -2.67
N VAL A 493 -7.44 -42.38 -2.40
CA VAL A 493 -8.12 -42.50 -1.08
C VAL A 493 -8.26 -43.98 -0.68
N ALA A 494 -8.55 -44.83 -1.68
CA ALA A 494 -8.67 -46.28 -1.54
C ALA A 494 -7.42 -46.97 -0.95
N LYS A 495 -6.24 -46.36 -1.04
CA LYS A 495 -5.00 -46.86 -0.42
C LYS A 495 -5.11 -46.93 1.10
N TYR A 496 -5.87 -46.01 1.71
CA TYR A 496 -6.01 -45.87 3.16
C TYR A 496 -7.40 -46.28 3.67
N ILE A 497 -8.41 -46.19 2.80
CA ILE A 497 -9.79 -46.60 3.07
C ILE A 497 -10.22 -47.59 1.97
N PRO A 498 -9.87 -48.88 2.06
CA PRO A 498 -10.09 -49.85 0.99
C PRO A 498 -11.54 -49.94 0.50
N GLU A 499 -12.50 -49.80 1.41
CA GLU A 499 -13.93 -49.80 1.11
C GLU A 499 -14.36 -48.63 0.21
N PHE A 500 -13.58 -47.54 0.16
CA PHE A 500 -13.82 -46.39 -0.72
C PHE A 500 -13.71 -46.74 -2.20
N ALA A 501 -12.91 -47.75 -2.58
CA ALA A 501 -12.65 -48.13 -3.98
C ALA A 501 -13.90 -48.52 -4.78
N GLN A 502 -15.00 -48.82 -4.09
CA GLN A 502 -16.27 -49.24 -4.69
C GLN A 502 -16.86 -48.17 -5.62
N ASN A 503 -17.67 -48.61 -6.57
CA ASN A 503 -18.46 -47.75 -7.46
C ASN A 503 -17.62 -46.72 -8.25
N GLY A 504 -16.48 -47.16 -8.81
CA GLY A 504 -15.65 -46.35 -9.71
C GLY A 504 -14.64 -45.44 -9.01
N LYS A 505 -14.51 -45.52 -7.69
CA LYS A 505 -13.71 -44.58 -6.89
C LYS A 505 -12.27 -45.03 -6.59
N SER A 506 -11.76 -46.02 -7.33
CA SER A 506 -10.43 -46.60 -7.06
C SER A 506 -9.28 -45.59 -7.27
N ASP A 507 -9.47 -44.64 -8.18
CA ASP A 507 -8.43 -43.67 -8.59
C ASP A 507 -8.67 -42.26 -8.06
N VAL A 508 -9.73 -42.03 -7.26
CA VAL A 508 -10.00 -40.73 -6.64
C VAL A 508 -8.87 -40.40 -5.66
N THR A 509 -8.24 -39.24 -5.84
CA THR A 509 -7.12 -38.80 -5.00
C THR A 509 -7.55 -37.97 -3.79
N ILE A 510 -6.67 -37.86 -2.80
CA ILE A 510 -6.92 -37.01 -1.62
C ILE A 510 -7.02 -35.53 -2.03
N ARG A 511 -6.18 -35.09 -2.97
CA ARG A 511 -6.27 -33.73 -3.58
C ARG A 511 -7.67 -33.48 -4.13
N GLN A 512 -8.23 -34.42 -4.90
CA GLN A 512 -9.56 -34.29 -5.49
C GLN A 512 -10.69 -34.20 -4.46
N LEU A 513 -10.53 -34.78 -3.26
CA LEU A 513 -11.46 -34.55 -2.15
C LEU A 513 -11.39 -33.09 -1.68
N MET A 514 -10.17 -32.58 -1.44
CA MET A 514 -9.94 -31.22 -0.94
C MET A 514 -10.33 -30.13 -1.94
N THR A 515 -10.27 -30.43 -3.25
CA THR A 515 -10.57 -29.49 -4.33
C THR A 515 -11.93 -29.73 -4.98
N HIS A 516 -12.80 -30.54 -4.39
CA HIS A 516 -14.15 -30.78 -4.92
C HIS A 516 -14.23 -31.32 -6.37
N THR A 517 -13.25 -32.13 -6.78
CA THR A 517 -13.16 -32.70 -8.14
C THR A 517 -13.17 -34.23 -8.15
N SER A 518 -13.64 -34.88 -7.07
CA SER A 518 -13.71 -36.34 -6.98
C SER A 518 -14.77 -36.99 -7.88
N GLY A 519 -15.73 -36.22 -8.38
CA GLY A 519 -16.90 -36.72 -9.12
C GLY A 519 -18.12 -37.03 -8.26
N PHE A 520 -18.07 -36.82 -6.94
CA PHE A 520 -19.26 -36.95 -6.09
C PHE A 520 -20.32 -35.91 -6.45
N ARG A 521 -21.58 -36.28 -6.25
CA ARG A 521 -22.70 -35.33 -6.18
C ARG A 521 -22.57 -34.41 -4.97
N ALA A 522 -23.25 -33.27 -5.00
CA ALA A 522 -23.14 -32.26 -3.96
C ALA A 522 -23.54 -32.78 -2.56
N TRP A 523 -24.69 -33.45 -2.46
CA TRP A 523 -25.26 -33.84 -1.16
C TRP A 523 -26.18 -35.06 -1.26
N ILE A 524 -26.32 -35.78 -0.14
CA ILE A 524 -27.29 -36.87 0.11
C ILE A 524 -27.89 -36.73 1.52
N PRO A 525 -29.14 -37.16 1.76
CA PRO A 525 -29.77 -37.10 3.09
C PRO A 525 -29.25 -38.24 3.99
N LEU A 526 -27.96 -38.21 4.31
CA LEU A 526 -27.29 -39.25 5.08
C LEU A 526 -27.94 -39.46 6.47
N TYR A 527 -28.50 -38.40 7.06
CA TYR A 527 -29.26 -38.49 8.31
C TYR A 527 -30.48 -39.42 8.23
N GLN A 528 -31.02 -39.68 7.04
CA GLN A 528 -32.12 -40.62 6.79
C GLN A 528 -31.62 -42.02 6.36
N MET A 529 -30.31 -42.18 6.18
CA MET A 529 -29.69 -43.37 5.59
C MET A 529 -28.82 -44.07 6.64
N GLY A 530 -29.21 -45.25 7.09
CA GLY A 530 -28.44 -46.03 8.08
C GLY A 530 -28.84 -45.77 9.54
N GLU A 531 -28.44 -46.69 10.41
CA GLU A 531 -28.95 -46.77 11.79
C GLU A 531 -28.06 -46.05 12.81
N ASN A 532 -26.76 -45.96 12.53
CA ASN A 532 -25.75 -45.37 13.42
C ASN A 532 -24.65 -44.67 12.61
N ARG A 533 -23.71 -44.03 13.31
CA ARG A 533 -22.58 -43.30 12.70
C ARG A 533 -21.77 -44.15 11.73
N GLU A 534 -21.38 -45.36 12.11
CA GLU A 534 -20.50 -46.21 11.28
C GLU A 534 -21.19 -46.64 9.99
N ASP A 535 -22.48 -47.00 10.07
CA ASP A 535 -23.28 -47.33 8.88
C ASP A 535 -23.39 -46.13 7.94
N ARG A 536 -23.61 -44.93 8.48
CA ARG A 536 -23.69 -43.67 7.73
C ARG A 536 -22.35 -43.34 7.05
N LEU A 537 -21.24 -43.44 7.78
CA LEU A 537 -19.92 -43.22 7.19
C LEU A 537 -19.66 -44.23 6.06
N ASN A 538 -19.98 -45.50 6.27
CA ASN A 538 -19.82 -46.51 5.22
C ASN A 538 -20.70 -46.21 3.99
N ILE A 539 -21.93 -45.72 4.17
CA ILE A 539 -22.80 -45.27 3.07
C ILE A 539 -22.14 -44.11 2.32
N ALA A 540 -21.62 -43.09 3.02
CA ALA A 540 -20.95 -41.95 2.39
C ALA A 540 -19.70 -42.39 1.60
N LEU A 541 -18.85 -43.25 2.19
CA LEU A 541 -17.62 -43.75 1.57
C LEU A 541 -17.89 -44.64 0.34
N THR A 542 -18.99 -45.39 0.36
CA THR A 542 -19.33 -46.31 -0.73
C THR A 542 -20.28 -45.70 -1.76
N TYR A 543 -20.79 -44.48 -1.55
CA TYR A 543 -21.71 -43.82 -2.47
C TYR A 543 -21.14 -43.71 -3.90
N PRO A 544 -21.93 -43.89 -4.97
CA PRO A 544 -21.44 -43.78 -6.35
C PRO A 544 -21.09 -42.34 -6.74
N LEU A 545 -20.22 -42.19 -7.75
CA LEU A 545 -19.92 -40.90 -8.38
C LEU A 545 -20.98 -40.55 -9.44
N ASP A 546 -21.22 -39.25 -9.64
CA ASP A 546 -22.03 -38.73 -10.76
C ASP A 546 -21.14 -38.42 -11.99
N HIS A 547 -19.84 -38.17 -11.77
CA HIS A 547 -18.87 -37.82 -12.80
C HIS A 547 -17.56 -38.60 -12.64
N GLU A 548 -16.77 -38.66 -13.71
CA GLU A 548 -15.41 -39.21 -13.64
C GLU A 548 -14.52 -38.30 -12.76
N PRO A 549 -13.60 -38.85 -11.95
CA PRO A 549 -12.70 -38.06 -11.12
C PRO A 549 -11.86 -37.08 -11.96
N GLY A 550 -11.79 -35.84 -11.51
CA GLY A 550 -11.01 -34.76 -12.12
C GLY A 550 -11.66 -34.06 -13.31
N THR A 551 -12.84 -34.49 -13.77
CA THR A 551 -13.48 -33.89 -14.98
C THR A 551 -14.48 -32.79 -14.69
N THR A 552 -14.93 -32.66 -13.44
CA THR A 552 -15.98 -31.70 -13.06
C THR A 552 -15.75 -31.22 -11.64
N TYR A 553 -15.86 -29.90 -11.44
CA TYR A 553 -15.95 -29.31 -10.11
C TYR A 553 -17.40 -29.40 -9.60
N THR A 554 -17.57 -30.02 -8.43
CA THR A 554 -18.86 -30.10 -7.73
C THR A 554 -18.62 -29.93 -6.23
N TYR A 555 -19.04 -28.78 -5.68
CA TYR A 555 -19.04 -28.57 -4.24
C TYR A 555 -19.85 -29.68 -3.54
N SER A 556 -19.19 -30.49 -2.72
CA SER A 556 -19.71 -31.77 -2.23
C SER A 556 -19.30 -32.06 -0.79
N ASP A 557 -20.29 -32.31 0.05
CA ASP A 557 -20.06 -32.66 1.45
C ASP A 557 -19.45 -34.05 1.63
N LEU A 558 -19.72 -34.97 0.69
CA LEU A 558 -19.18 -36.33 0.72
C LEU A 558 -17.66 -36.36 0.67
N ASN A 559 -17.05 -35.40 -0.03
CA ASN A 559 -15.60 -35.25 -0.07
C ASN A 559 -15.00 -35.05 1.32
N LEU A 560 -15.55 -34.11 2.07
CA LEU A 560 -14.99 -33.71 3.35
C LEU A 560 -15.40 -34.70 4.46
N ILE A 561 -16.55 -35.37 4.34
CA ILE A 561 -16.87 -36.53 5.19
C ILE A 561 -15.81 -37.63 5.01
N ALA A 562 -15.47 -37.99 3.76
CA ALA A 562 -14.43 -38.98 3.47
C ALA A 562 -13.03 -38.53 3.96
N LEU A 563 -12.70 -37.24 3.80
CA LEU A 563 -11.46 -36.67 4.32
C LEU A 563 -11.39 -36.73 5.86
N GLY A 564 -12.51 -36.48 6.55
CA GLY A 564 -12.61 -36.65 8.01
C GLY A 564 -12.31 -38.09 8.43
N VAL A 565 -12.88 -39.08 7.74
CA VAL A 565 -12.57 -40.51 7.99
C VAL A 565 -11.09 -40.82 7.74
N LEU A 566 -10.48 -40.24 6.70
CA LEU A 566 -9.06 -40.41 6.43
C LEU A 566 -8.20 -39.89 7.59
N VAL A 567 -8.54 -38.70 8.12
CA VAL A 567 -7.87 -38.12 9.30
C VAL A 567 -8.00 -39.07 10.49
N GLU A 568 -9.19 -39.60 10.77
CA GLU A 568 -9.40 -40.52 11.88
C GLU A 568 -8.60 -41.82 11.74
N ARG A 569 -8.58 -42.39 10.52
CA ARG A 569 -7.83 -43.63 10.21
C ARG A 569 -6.33 -43.46 10.37
N LEU A 570 -5.77 -42.33 9.94
CA LEU A 570 -4.32 -42.10 9.92
C LEU A 570 -3.78 -41.55 11.25
N SER A 571 -4.58 -40.79 11.99
CA SER A 571 -4.22 -40.28 13.32
C SER A 571 -4.51 -41.28 14.44
N GLY A 572 -5.50 -42.15 14.27
CA GLY A 572 -6.02 -43.02 15.33
C GLY A 572 -6.87 -42.28 16.37
N GLN A 573 -7.22 -41.02 16.12
CA GLN A 573 -8.06 -40.18 16.98
C GLN A 573 -9.35 -39.82 16.24
N ARG A 574 -10.43 -39.53 16.98
CA ARG A 574 -11.63 -38.94 16.39
C ARG A 574 -11.33 -37.52 15.92
N LEU A 575 -11.99 -37.06 14.86
CA LEU A 575 -11.67 -35.79 14.20
C LEU A 575 -11.70 -34.58 15.16
N ASP A 576 -12.69 -34.53 16.06
CA ASP A 576 -12.83 -33.50 17.08
C ASP A 576 -11.62 -33.43 18.03
N ALA A 577 -11.15 -34.59 18.51
CA ALA A 577 -9.97 -34.69 19.36
C ALA A 577 -8.69 -34.29 18.61
N PHE A 578 -8.53 -34.75 17.36
CA PHE A 578 -7.33 -34.46 16.60
C PHE A 578 -7.23 -32.97 16.22
N VAL A 579 -8.32 -32.36 15.74
CA VAL A 579 -8.40 -30.91 15.48
C VAL A 579 -8.08 -30.12 16.74
N LYS A 580 -8.60 -30.56 17.89
CA LYS A 580 -8.30 -29.91 19.17
C LYS A 580 -6.82 -29.94 19.50
N ASP A 581 -6.22 -31.13 19.45
CA ASP A 581 -4.82 -31.35 19.85
C ASP A 581 -3.81 -30.64 18.92
N VAL A 582 -4.08 -30.58 17.61
CA VAL A 582 -3.10 -30.11 16.62
C VAL A 582 -3.37 -28.70 16.08
N ILE A 583 -4.56 -28.14 16.31
CA ILE A 583 -4.94 -26.81 15.82
C ILE A 583 -5.38 -25.90 16.98
N THR A 584 -6.49 -26.21 17.64
CA THR A 584 -7.13 -25.21 18.52
C THR A 584 -6.40 -25.03 19.84
N ASP A 585 -5.89 -26.10 20.47
CA ASP A 585 -5.11 -26.00 21.72
C ASP A 585 -3.78 -25.25 21.50
N PRO A 586 -2.96 -25.58 20.48
CA PRO A 586 -1.71 -24.84 20.24
C PRO A 586 -1.92 -23.37 19.89
N LEU A 587 -3.03 -23.02 19.23
CA LEU A 587 -3.40 -21.64 18.89
C LEU A 587 -4.09 -20.89 20.03
N GLY A 588 -4.49 -21.56 21.11
CA GLY A 588 -5.23 -20.96 22.21
C GLY A 588 -6.67 -20.56 21.85
N MET A 589 -7.28 -21.24 20.88
CA MET A 589 -8.66 -21.04 20.44
C MET A 589 -9.65 -21.74 21.40
N ASN A 590 -9.81 -21.16 22.59
CA ASN A 590 -10.54 -21.77 23.71
C ASN A 590 -12.05 -21.86 23.50
N ASP A 591 -12.60 -21.07 22.58
CA ASP A 591 -14.02 -21.05 22.23
C ASP A 591 -14.27 -21.65 20.83
N THR A 592 -13.34 -22.48 20.32
CA THR A 592 -13.52 -23.28 19.10
C THR A 592 -13.60 -24.77 19.41
N MET A 593 -14.71 -25.43 19.06
CA MET A 593 -14.93 -26.84 19.37
C MET A 593 -16.00 -27.50 18.50
N TYR A 594 -16.01 -28.84 18.46
CA TYR A 594 -17.20 -29.60 18.10
C TYR A 594 -18.06 -29.84 19.35
N ASN A 595 -19.38 -29.97 19.18
CA ASN A 595 -20.32 -30.34 20.25
C ASN A 595 -20.14 -29.51 21.55
N PRO A 596 -20.35 -28.19 21.50
CA PRO A 596 -20.16 -27.34 22.67
C PRO A 596 -21.04 -27.81 23.85
N PRO A 597 -20.53 -27.79 25.10
CA PRO A 597 -21.30 -28.25 26.25
C PRO A 597 -22.51 -27.35 26.51
N VAL A 598 -23.58 -27.92 27.04
CA VAL A 598 -24.85 -27.21 27.35
C VAL A 598 -24.67 -25.96 28.22
N SER A 599 -23.61 -25.93 29.06
CA SER A 599 -23.26 -24.75 29.87
C SER A 599 -22.92 -23.50 29.05
N LEU A 600 -22.53 -23.67 27.78
CA LEU A 600 -22.24 -22.58 26.85
C LEU A 600 -23.46 -22.12 26.05
N ARG A 601 -24.65 -22.74 26.21
CA ARG A 601 -25.85 -22.41 25.40
C ARG A 601 -26.16 -20.90 25.38
N GLN A 602 -26.01 -20.21 26.51
CA GLN A 602 -26.23 -18.75 26.63
C GLN A 602 -25.14 -17.88 25.97
N ARG A 603 -24.11 -18.50 25.42
CA ARG A 603 -23.10 -17.90 24.56
C ARG A 603 -23.19 -18.39 23.11
N ILE A 604 -24.15 -19.25 22.77
CA ILE A 604 -24.27 -19.81 21.41
C ILE A 604 -25.43 -19.15 20.68
N ALA A 605 -25.22 -18.78 19.42
CA ALA A 605 -26.30 -18.34 18.56
C ALA A 605 -27.22 -19.53 18.20
N ALA A 606 -28.52 -19.37 18.36
CA ALA A 606 -29.51 -20.33 17.88
C ALA A 606 -29.49 -20.37 16.34
N THR A 607 -29.77 -21.53 15.76
CA THR A 607 -29.85 -21.72 14.32
C THR A 607 -31.31 -21.93 13.91
N GLU A 608 -31.70 -23.09 13.40
CA GLU A 608 -33.01 -23.26 12.77
C GLU A 608 -33.98 -24.07 13.64
N TYR A 609 -35.27 -23.79 13.53
CA TYR A 609 -36.33 -24.66 13.98
C TYR A 609 -36.53 -25.85 13.02
N GLN A 610 -36.15 -27.06 13.43
CA GLN A 610 -36.18 -28.29 12.62
C GLN A 610 -37.16 -29.33 13.17
N PRO A 611 -38.48 -29.21 12.91
CA PRO A 611 -39.46 -30.19 13.38
C PRO A 611 -39.41 -31.53 12.62
N TRP A 612 -38.92 -31.58 11.38
CA TRP A 612 -38.85 -32.82 10.58
C TRP A 612 -37.80 -33.83 11.06
N THR A 613 -36.87 -33.40 11.91
CA THR A 613 -35.89 -34.25 12.60
C THR A 613 -36.23 -34.47 14.08
N ASP A 614 -37.40 -33.98 14.54
CA ASP A 614 -37.82 -33.94 15.95
C ASP A 614 -36.85 -33.20 16.89
N ARG A 615 -36.02 -32.29 16.35
CA ARG A 615 -35.02 -31.51 17.12
C ARG A 615 -35.57 -30.21 17.69
N GLY A 616 -36.67 -29.69 17.11
CA GLY A 616 -37.20 -28.38 17.48
C GLY A 616 -36.21 -27.26 17.15
N LEU A 617 -36.14 -26.21 17.96
CA LEU A 617 -35.15 -25.14 17.79
C LEU A 617 -33.73 -25.67 18.06
N VAL A 618 -32.93 -25.75 17.01
CA VAL A 618 -31.53 -26.18 17.08
C VAL A 618 -30.71 -25.07 17.75
N TRP A 619 -30.14 -25.38 18.92
CA TRP A 619 -29.38 -24.43 19.71
C TRP A 619 -28.31 -25.13 20.56
N GLY A 620 -27.04 -24.94 20.20
CA GLY A 620 -25.91 -25.62 20.84
C GLY A 620 -25.57 -26.99 20.25
N GLU A 621 -26.22 -27.35 19.13
CA GLU A 621 -25.94 -28.53 18.33
C GLU A 621 -25.75 -28.12 16.88
N VAL A 622 -24.97 -28.88 16.10
CA VAL A 622 -24.72 -28.57 14.68
C VAL A 622 -26.03 -28.52 13.89
N HIS A 623 -26.20 -27.48 13.09
CA HIS A 623 -27.36 -27.21 12.23
C HIS A 623 -27.54 -28.29 11.16
N ASP A 624 -26.45 -28.64 10.48
CA ASP A 624 -26.44 -29.63 9.40
C ASP A 624 -26.87 -31.01 9.90
N GLU A 625 -27.91 -31.56 9.26
CA GLU A 625 -28.54 -32.80 9.70
C GLU A 625 -27.62 -34.00 9.52
N ASN A 626 -26.76 -34.01 8.50
CA ASN A 626 -25.81 -35.11 8.26
C ASN A 626 -24.73 -35.13 9.33
N ALA A 627 -24.14 -33.98 9.67
CA ALA A 627 -23.15 -33.86 10.73
C ALA A 627 -23.76 -34.21 12.09
N TRP A 628 -24.99 -33.75 12.37
CA TRP A 628 -25.74 -34.14 13.56
C TRP A 628 -25.91 -35.67 13.65
N ALA A 629 -26.30 -36.31 12.54
CA ALA A 629 -26.45 -37.76 12.45
C ALA A 629 -25.12 -38.54 12.50
N LEU A 630 -23.98 -37.86 12.41
CA LEU A 630 -22.63 -38.39 12.59
C LEU A 630 -22.07 -38.04 13.99
N ASP A 631 -22.95 -37.96 14.99
CA ASP A 631 -22.64 -37.61 16.37
C ASP A 631 -22.03 -36.21 16.54
N GLY A 632 -22.41 -35.29 15.65
CA GLY A 632 -21.99 -33.88 15.63
C GLY A 632 -20.55 -33.62 15.14
N VAL A 633 -19.84 -34.66 14.70
CA VAL A 633 -18.43 -34.57 14.28
C VAL A 633 -18.29 -35.13 12.87
N ALA A 634 -18.25 -34.23 11.89
CA ALA A 634 -18.06 -34.57 10.48
C ALA A 634 -17.05 -33.63 9.83
N GLY A 635 -16.42 -34.09 8.76
CA GLY A 635 -15.40 -33.27 8.09
C GLY A 635 -15.97 -32.07 7.34
N HIS A 636 -17.26 -32.09 6.98
CA HIS A 636 -17.91 -31.02 6.21
C HIS A 636 -18.58 -29.92 7.06
N ALA A 637 -18.91 -30.21 8.33
CA ALA A 637 -19.63 -29.33 9.26
C ALA A 637 -19.47 -29.81 10.73
N GLY A 638 -19.75 -28.94 11.70
CA GLY A 638 -19.81 -29.28 13.14
C GLY A 638 -18.90 -28.45 14.05
N VAL A 639 -18.03 -27.61 13.49
CA VAL A 639 -17.19 -26.69 14.29
C VAL A 639 -18.02 -25.48 14.72
N PHE A 640 -17.92 -25.16 16.00
CA PHE A 640 -18.41 -23.93 16.59
C PHE A 640 -17.23 -23.01 16.90
N SER A 641 -17.37 -21.70 16.73
CA SER A 641 -16.30 -20.73 17.06
C SER A 641 -16.83 -19.32 17.31
N THR A 642 -15.99 -18.48 17.91
CA THR A 642 -16.16 -17.01 17.92
C THR A 642 -15.44 -16.37 16.73
N ALA A 643 -15.77 -15.11 16.43
CA ALA A 643 -15.06 -14.33 15.42
C ALA A 643 -13.58 -14.12 15.79
N ARG A 644 -13.27 -13.95 17.09
CA ARG A 644 -11.90 -13.74 17.58
C ARG A 644 -10.99 -14.96 17.39
N ASP A 645 -11.50 -16.16 17.67
CA ASP A 645 -10.74 -17.39 17.49
C ASP A 645 -10.58 -17.72 16.00
N LEU A 646 -11.61 -17.48 15.20
CA LEU A 646 -11.50 -17.65 13.75
C LEU A 646 -10.49 -16.66 13.13
N ALA A 647 -10.37 -15.46 13.70
CA ALA A 647 -9.31 -14.51 13.33
C ALA A 647 -7.91 -15.02 13.71
N VAL A 648 -7.74 -15.75 14.83
CA VAL A 648 -6.45 -16.41 15.16
C VAL A 648 -6.08 -17.43 14.09
N PHE A 649 -7.04 -18.26 13.70
CA PHE A 649 -6.85 -19.27 12.66
C PHE A 649 -6.48 -18.64 11.31
N ALA A 650 -7.15 -17.55 10.92
CA ALA A 650 -6.81 -16.79 9.72
C ALA A 650 -5.43 -16.11 9.82
N HIS A 651 -5.10 -15.51 10.97
CA HIS A 651 -3.82 -14.84 11.18
C HIS A 651 -2.64 -15.81 11.15
N MET A 652 -2.84 -17.06 11.58
CA MET A 652 -1.86 -18.12 11.44
C MET A 652 -1.47 -18.36 9.97
N LEU A 653 -2.42 -18.27 9.04
CA LEU A 653 -2.14 -18.37 7.60
C LEU A 653 -1.40 -17.15 7.07
N LEU A 654 -1.84 -15.94 7.45
CA LEU A 654 -1.16 -14.69 7.10
C LEU A 654 0.28 -14.58 7.61
N GLN A 655 0.67 -15.46 8.52
CA GLN A 655 2.01 -15.53 9.12
C GLN A 655 2.70 -16.86 8.77
N ASP A 656 2.46 -17.36 7.55
CA ASP A 656 3.12 -18.53 6.98
C ASP A 656 3.07 -19.76 7.89
N GLY A 657 1.91 -19.98 8.52
CA GLY A 657 1.65 -21.15 9.34
C GLY A 657 1.93 -20.97 10.83
N GLU A 658 2.23 -19.76 11.30
CA GLU A 658 2.61 -19.46 12.69
C GLU A 658 1.71 -18.43 13.37
N TYR A 659 1.42 -18.60 14.66
CA TYR A 659 0.75 -17.57 15.47
C TYR A 659 1.43 -17.43 16.83
N ASP A 660 1.83 -16.22 17.21
CA ASP A 660 2.47 -15.93 18.50
C ASP A 660 3.63 -16.90 18.86
N GLY A 661 4.49 -17.20 17.87
CA GLY A 661 5.60 -18.14 18.04
C GLY A 661 5.21 -19.63 18.03
N LYS A 662 3.96 -19.97 17.70
CA LYS A 662 3.45 -21.34 17.60
C LYS A 662 3.20 -21.70 16.14
N ARG A 663 4.03 -22.59 15.60
CA ARG A 663 3.88 -23.12 14.25
C ARG A 663 2.84 -24.24 14.21
N ILE A 664 1.84 -24.06 13.36
CA ILE A 664 0.82 -25.06 13.02
C ILE A 664 1.14 -25.69 11.68
N LEU A 665 1.46 -24.91 10.66
CA LEU A 665 1.83 -25.42 9.33
C LEU A 665 3.22 -24.92 8.94
N GLU A 666 3.91 -25.67 8.09
CA GLU A 666 5.10 -25.20 7.40
C GLU A 666 4.71 -24.21 6.29
N PRO A 667 5.56 -23.22 5.96
CA PRO A 667 5.24 -22.22 4.94
C PRO A 667 4.89 -22.83 3.57
N GLU A 668 5.58 -23.90 3.17
CA GLU A 668 5.32 -24.60 1.91
C GLU A 668 3.95 -25.30 1.90
N THR A 669 3.44 -25.66 3.08
CA THR A 669 2.09 -26.21 3.22
C THR A 669 1.03 -25.11 3.08
N VAL A 670 1.29 -23.92 3.62
CA VAL A 670 0.39 -22.76 3.48
C VAL A 670 0.32 -22.33 2.01
N GLU A 671 1.43 -22.34 1.28
CA GLU A 671 1.45 -22.06 -0.16
C GLU A 671 0.49 -22.98 -0.95
N LEU A 672 0.40 -24.27 -0.60
CA LEU A 672 -0.56 -25.19 -1.21
C LEU A 672 -2.03 -24.87 -0.90
N LEU A 673 -2.30 -24.20 0.23
CA LEU A 673 -3.65 -23.70 0.56
C LEU A 673 -4.01 -22.45 -0.24
N GLU A 674 -3.01 -21.65 -0.63
CA GLU A 674 -3.16 -20.36 -1.33
C GLU A 674 -3.08 -20.47 -2.86
N GLU A 675 -2.42 -21.52 -3.37
CA GLU A 675 -2.27 -21.76 -4.81
C GLU A 675 -3.55 -22.34 -5.42
N ASN A 676 -4.01 -21.77 -6.54
CA ASN A 676 -5.12 -22.34 -7.31
C ASN A 676 -4.76 -23.72 -7.89
N GLN A 677 -5.31 -24.77 -7.26
CA GLN A 677 -5.17 -26.17 -7.64
C GLN A 677 -6.05 -26.55 -8.84
N LEU A 678 -6.92 -25.64 -9.30
CA LEU A 678 -7.94 -25.86 -10.33
C LEU A 678 -7.88 -24.85 -11.49
N PRO A 679 -6.72 -24.52 -12.08
CA PRO A 679 -6.65 -23.57 -13.20
C PRO A 679 -7.47 -24.01 -14.44
N GLN A 680 -7.80 -25.30 -14.54
CA GLN A 680 -8.64 -25.87 -15.59
C GLN A 680 -10.15 -25.63 -15.38
N PHE A 681 -10.58 -25.06 -14.23
CA PHE A 681 -11.97 -24.71 -13.94
C PHE A 681 -12.12 -23.22 -13.58
N PRO A 682 -11.94 -22.29 -14.54
CA PRO A 682 -12.03 -20.86 -14.28
C PRO A 682 -13.30 -20.45 -13.53
N GLY A 683 -13.16 -19.59 -12.53
CA GLY A 683 -14.25 -19.14 -11.65
C GLY A 683 -14.53 -20.09 -10.47
N ASN A 684 -13.97 -21.30 -10.47
CA ASN A 684 -14.00 -22.22 -9.33
C ASN A 684 -12.61 -22.34 -8.70
N ASP A 685 -11.85 -21.25 -8.66
CA ASP A 685 -10.50 -21.20 -8.14
C ASP A 685 -10.48 -21.71 -6.68
N HIS A 686 -9.65 -22.71 -6.41
CA HIS A 686 -9.58 -23.38 -5.11
C HIS A 686 -8.14 -23.72 -4.76
N GLY A 687 -7.76 -23.45 -3.53
CA GLY A 687 -6.63 -24.10 -2.88
C GLY A 687 -7.00 -25.49 -2.39
N LEU A 688 -6.22 -26.04 -1.47
CA LEU A 688 -6.67 -27.21 -0.73
C LEU A 688 -7.70 -26.79 0.34
N GLY A 689 -8.97 -27.09 0.08
CA GLY A 689 -10.10 -26.83 0.99
C GLY A 689 -10.57 -25.37 1.08
N TRP A 690 -9.74 -24.41 0.68
CA TRP A 690 -10.07 -22.99 0.61
C TRP A 690 -10.59 -22.61 -0.77
N GLU A 691 -11.64 -21.81 -0.81
CA GLU A 691 -12.04 -21.10 -2.03
C GLU A 691 -11.06 -19.93 -2.24
N LEU A 692 -10.70 -19.65 -3.49
CA LEU A 692 -9.82 -18.54 -3.86
C LEU A 692 -10.55 -17.57 -4.79
N ASN A 693 -10.23 -16.27 -4.69
CA ASN A 693 -10.66 -15.26 -5.66
C ASN A 693 -12.18 -15.25 -5.97
N GLN A 694 -13.01 -15.45 -4.95
CA GLN A 694 -14.47 -15.55 -5.10
C GLN A 694 -15.16 -14.21 -4.92
N ILE A 695 -15.21 -13.39 -5.99
CA ILE A 695 -15.75 -12.03 -5.95
C ILE A 695 -17.20 -11.94 -5.43
N TRP A 696 -18.00 -13.00 -5.60
CA TRP A 696 -19.40 -13.05 -5.19
C TRP A 696 -19.63 -12.99 -3.67
N TYR A 697 -18.57 -13.13 -2.85
CA TYR A 697 -18.61 -12.80 -1.41
C TYR A 697 -17.35 -12.09 -0.89
N MET A 698 -16.21 -12.21 -1.57
CA MET A 698 -14.95 -11.52 -1.22
C MET A 698 -14.88 -10.10 -1.80
N ASP A 699 -15.63 -9.83 -2.87
CA ASP A 699 -15.76 -8.52 -3.53
C ASP A 699 -14.41 -7.81 -3.73
N ALA A 700 -14.23 -6.60 -3.20
CA ALA A 700 -13.03 -5.79 -3.35
C ALA A 700 -11.76 -6.35 -2.67
N LEU A 701 -11.89 -7.38 -1.82
CA LEU A 701 -10.75 -8.14 -1.29
C LEU A 701 -10.35 -9.30 -2.21
N SER A 702 -11.13 -9.60 -3.25
CA SER A 702 -10.86 -10.70 -4.17
C SER A 702 -9.61 -10.41 -5.01
N GLU A 703 -8.57 -11.17 -4.74
CA GLU A 703 -7.32 -11.23 -5.50
C GLU A 703 -6.97 -12.71 -5.71
N GLN A 704 -5.99 -13.00 -6.56
CA GLN A 704 -5.64 -14.36 -6.96
C GLN A 704 -5.36 -15.31 -5.79
N ASN A 705 -4.74 -14.81 -4.71
CA ASN A 705 -4.40 -15.57 -3.50
C ASN A 705 -5.30 -15.25 -2.30
N THR A 706 -6.37 -14.47 -2.47
CA THR A 706 -7.32 -14.23 -1.37
C THR A 706 -8.08 -15.52 -1.11
N LEU A 707 -7.96 -16.01 0.12
CA LEU A 707 -8.64 -17.21 0.60
C LEU A 707 -9.96 -16.86 1.28
N GLY A 708 -10.91 -17.77 1.22
CA GLY A 708 -12.08 -17.70 2.06
C GLY A 708 -12.91 -18.97 2.06
N HIS A 709 -13.99 -18.91 2.81
CA HIS A 709 -15.06 -19.89 2.75
C HIS A 709 -16.35 -19.30 3.36
N THR A 710 -17.50 -19.73 2.86
CA THR A 710 -18.81 -19.37 3.42
C THR A 710 -19.46 -20.53 4.19
N GLY A 711 -20.32 -20.24 5.16
CA GLY A 711 -21.13 -21.22 5.88
C GLY A 711 -22.63 -21.03 5.64
N TYR A 712 -23.38 -22.13 5.63
CA TYR A 712 -24.82 -22.12 5.37
C TYR A 712 -25.63 -21.33 6.42
N THR A 713 -25.14 -21.31 7.66
CA THR A 713 -25.68 -20.50 8.78
C THR A 713 -25.51 -18.99 8.58
N GLY A 714 -24.86 -18.56 7.48
CA GLY A 714 -24.66 -17.16 7.10
C GLY A 714 -23.27 -16.62 7.43
N THR A 715 -22.37 -17.48 7.94
CA THR A 715 -20.99 -17.13 8.28
C THR A 715 -20.10 -16.96 7.03
N SER A 716 -19.04 -16.18 7.12
CA SER A 716 -17.98 -16.08 6.10
C SER A 716 -16.67 -15.63 6.71
N ILE A 717 -15.57 -16.13 6.14
CA ILE A 717 -14.21 -15.70 6.40
C ILE A 717 -13.54 -15.35 5.07
N VAL A 718 -12.84 -14.22 5.05
CA VAL A 718 -12.01 -13.76 3.93
C VAL A 718 -10.64 -13.39 4.50
N VAL A 719 -9.59 -13.88 3.88
CA VAL A 719 -8.18 -13.69 4.26
C VAL A 719 -7.44 -13.25 3.00
N SER A 720 -6.90 -12.02 3.01
CA SER A 720 -6.12 -11.47 1.89
C SER A 720 -4.66 -11.39 2.31
N PRO A 721 -3.80 -12.34 1.88
CA PRO A 721 -2.36 -12.32 2.16
C PRO A 721 -1.68 -11.06 1.61
N THR A 722 -2.01 -10.68 0.37
CA THR A 722 -1.46 -9.49 -0.31
C THR A 722 -1.62 -8.21 0.51
N ASN A 723 -2.71 -8.11 1.26
CA ASN A 723 -3.02 -6.93 2.08
C ASN A 723 -2.93 -7.18 3.59
N ASP A 724 -2.48 -8.37 4.01
CA ASP A 724 -2.41 -8.83 5.40
C ASP A 724 -3.70 -8.52 6.18
N THR A 725 -4.85 -8.87 5.57
CA THR A 725 -6.19 -8.44 6.02
C THR A 725 -7.12 -9.63 6.22
N ILE A 726 -7.90 -9.59 7.29
CA ILE A 726 -8.92 -10.57 7.67
C ILE A 726 -10.26 -9.84 7.74
N ALA A 727 -11.28 -10.38 7.07
CA ALA A 727 -12.66 -9.96 7.22
C ALA A 727 -13.55 -11.16 7.56
N ILE A 728 -14.19 -11.12 8.73
CA ILE A 728 -15.08 -12.17 9.23
C ILE A 728 -16.46 -11.57 9.47
N LEU A 729 -17.50 -12.28 9.01
CA LEU A 729 -18.89 -12.00 9.31
C LEU A 729 -19.52 -13.31 9.79
N LEU A 730 -19.88 -13.40 11.07
CA LEU A 730 -20.62 -14.52 11.62
C LEU A 730 -22.06 -14.11 11.86
N THR A 731 -23.02 -14.89 11.38
CA THR A 731 -24.45 -14.60 11.54
C THR A 731 -25.20 -15.87 11.91
N ASN A 732 -26.45 -15.70 12.36
CA ASN A 732 -27.43 -16.77 12.54
C ASN A 732 -28.55 -16.63 11.50
N ARG A 733 -28.20 -16.48 10.22
CA ARG A 733 -29.13 -16.25 9.09
C ARG A 733 -30.32 -17.22 9.06
N VAL A 734 -30.09 -18.48 9.44
CA VAL A 734 -31.10 -19.55 9.42
C VAL A 734 -32.02 -19.53 10.64
N HIS A 735 -31.90 -18.54 11.53
CA HIS A 735 -32.76 -18.38 12.69
C HIS A 735 -33.99 -17.53 12.37
N PRO A 736 -35.22 -18.06 12.51
CA PRO A 736 -35.58 -19.42 12.90
C PRO A 736 -35.77 -20.39 11.72
N THR A 737 -35.70 -19.91 10.48
CA THR A 737 -35.90 -20.72 9.26
C THR A 737 -34.78 -20.50 8.25
N ARG A 738 -34.42 -21.53 7.47
CA ARG A 738 -33.50 -21.39 6.32
C ARG A 738 -34.09 -20.63 5.12
N ASP A 739 -35.41 -20.44 5.10
CA ASP A 739 -36.16 -19.75 4.04
C ASP A 739 -36.05 -18.22 4.16
N THR A 740 -34.84 -17.70 3.97
CA THR A 740 -34.53 -16.26 4.03
C THR A 740 -33.84 -15.78 2.75
N VAL A 741 -33.67 -14.46 2.61
CA VAL A 741 -32.93 -13.88 1.48
C VAL A 741 -31.43 -14.24 1.53
N SER A 742 -30.71 -14.02 0.43
CA SER A 742 -29.28 -14.32 0.37
C SER A 742 -28.45 -13.41 1.26
N THR A 743 -27.48 -13.96 2.00
CA THR A 743 -26.46 -13.20 2.74
C THR A 743 -25.30 -12.71 1.88
N ASN A 744 -25.21 -13.11 0.61
CA ASN A 744 -24.06 -12.72 -0.21
C ASN A 744 -23.95 -11.21 -0.41
N GLY A 745 -25.08 -10.49 -0.49
CA GLY A 745 -25.08 -9.03 -0.55
C GLY A 745 -24.33 -8.39 0.63
N ILE A 746 -24.65 -8.80 1.86
CA ILE A 746 -23.98 -8.25 3.04
C ILE A 746 -22.54 -8.76 3.17
N ARG A 747 -22.24 -10.02 2.82
CA ARG A 747 -20.86 -10.54 2.80
C ARG A 747 -19.95 -9.69 1.91
N ARG A 748 -20.39 -9.44 0.66
CA ARG A 748 -19.69 -8.56 -0.29
C ARG A 748 -19.49 -7.17 0.28
N GLN A 749 -20.53 -6.58 0.86
CA GLN A 749 -20.45 -5.23 1.42
C GLN A 749 -19.43 -5.13 2.56
N ILE A 750 -19.35 -6.12 3.45
CA ILE A 750 -18.33 -6.13 4.54
C ILE A 750 -16.93 -6.25 3.97
N ALA A 751 -16.69 -7.17 3.03
CA ALA A 751 -15.39 -7.32 2.38
C ALA A 751 -15.00 -6.04 1.60
N ARG A 752 -15.96 -5.43 0.90
CA ARG A 752 -15.79 -4.16 0.19
C ARG A 752 -15.38 -3.02 1.11
N LEU A 753 -16.07 -2.84 2.23
CA LEU A 753 -15.76 -1.77 3.18
C LEU A 753 -14.40 -2.00 3.87
N ALA A 754 -14.04 -3.26 4.14
CA ALA A 754 -12.70 -3.59 4.62
C ALA A 754 -11.61 -3.21 3.59
N ALA A 755 -11.78 -3.59 2.31
CA ALA A 755 -10.83 -3.22 1.25
C ALA A 755 -10.79 -1.71 1.02
N ASP A 756 -11.94 -1.03 1.03
CA ASP A 756 -12.03 0.40 0.76
C ASP A 756 -11.31 1.24 1.82
N SER A 757 -11.23 0.73 3.04
CA SER A 757 -10.45 1.36 4.11
C SER A 757 -8.94 1.33 3.85
N ILE A 758 -8.44 0.50 2.93
CA ILE A 758 -7.01 0.43 2.61
C ILE A 758 -6.70 1.44 1.48
N PRO A 759 -5.83 2.44 1.68
CA PRO A 759 -5.59 3.47 0.67
C PRO A 759 -4.88 2.88 -0.57
N VAL A 760 -5.14 3.46 -1.75
CA VAL A 760 -4.36 3.15 -2.97
C VAL A 760 -3.17 4.11 -3.03
N ALA A 761 -2.01 3.64 -3.48
CA ALA A 761 -0.79 4.42 -3.57
C ALA A 761 -0.82 5.42 -4.74
N ILE A 762 -1.59 6.51 -4.62
CA ILE A 762 -1.71 7.53 -5.68
C ILE A 762 -0.32 8.16 -5.96
N PRO A 763 0.12 8.26 -7.25
CA PRO A 763 1.34 8.91 -7.69
C PRO A 763 1.41 10.38 -7.27
N LYS A 764 2.54 11.04 -7.57
CA LYS A 764 2.80 12.41 -7.12
C LYS A 764 1.78 13.38 -7.71
N GLY A 765 0.92 13.92 -6.83
CA GLY A 765 -0.16 14.84 -7.13
C GLY A 765 -1.24 14.68 -6.05
N LYS A 766 -1.98 15.74 -5.71
CA LYS A 766 -2.77 15.76 -4.45
C LYS A 766 -3.94 14.76 -4.43
N THR A 767 -4.49 14.41 -5.58
CA THR A 767 -5.71 13.59 -5.70
C THR A 767 -5.76 12.78 -7.00
N ALA A 768 -6.55 11.71 -7.01
CA ALA A 768 -6.98 10.98 -8.20
C ALA A 768 -8.51 10.83 -8.20
N TRP A 769 -9.10 10.80 -9.39
CA TRP A 769 -10.51 10.49 -9.57
C TRP A 769 -10.73 8.99 -9.41
N PHE A 770 -11.70 8.60 -8.60
CA PHE A 770 -12.10 7.22 -8.35
C PHE A 770 -13.53 6.99 -8.84
N SER A 771 -13.75 5.93 -9.61
CA SER A 771 -15.01 5.65 -10.29
C SER A 771 -16.20 5.31 -9.37
N GLY A 772 -15.93 4.98 -8.10
CA GLY A 772 -16.98 4.60 -7.14
C GLY A 772 -17.28 3.11 -7.14
N TYR A 773 -18.23 2.75 -6.27
CA TYR A 773 -18.79 1.40 -6.18
C TYR A 773 -20.30 1.46 -6.41
N GLY A 774 -20.88 0.44 -7.04
CA GLY A 774 -22.32 0.26 -7.21
C GLY A 774 -22.69 -1.04 -7.93
N HIS A 775 -23.97 -1.38 -7.90
CA HIS A 775 -24.55 -2.39 -8.79
C HIS A 775 -25.24 -1.67 -9.93
N ASP A 776 -25.06 -2.13 -11.16
CA ASP A 776 -25.58 -1.51 -12.37
C ASP A 776 -25.24 0.00 -12.44
N LEU A 777 -24.07 0.38 -11.91
CA LEU A 777 -23.58 1.75 -11.89
C LEU A 777 -23.17 2.16 -13.30
N GLU A 778 -23.57 3.37 -13.70
CA GLU A 778 -22.91 4.12 -14.78
C GLU A 778 -22.33 5.40 -14.17
N ALA A 779 -21.01 5.53 -14.19
CA ALA A 779 -20.30 6.72 -13.71
C ALA A 779 -19.57 7.39 -14.88
N ALA A 780 -19.55 8.72 -14.91
CA ALA A 780 -18.89 9.48 -15.96
C ALA A 780 -18.07 10.65 -15.40
N LEU A 781 -16.84 10.81 -15.89
CA LEU A 781 -16.00 11.98 -15.63
C LEU A 781 -15.79 12.69 -16.96
N THR A 782 -16.40 13.86 -17.13
CA THR A 782 -16.54 14.54 -18.43
C THR A 782 -15.82 15.88 -18.44
N ALA A 783 -15.14 16.19 -19.54
CA ALA A 783 -14.48 17.46 -19.77
C ALA A 783 -14.98 18.10 -21.07
N SER A 784 -15.14 19.42 -21.08
CA SER A 784 -15.33 20.21 -22.30
C SER A 784 -13.98 20.63 -22.88
N VAL A 785 -13.84 20.50 -24.19
CA VAL A 785 -12.62 20.83 -24.93
C VAL A 785 -12.96 21.55 -26.24
N GLU A 786 -12.03 22.35 -26.78
CA GLU A 786 -12.14 22.91 -28.12
C GLU A 786 -10.87 22.59 -28.90
N LEU A 787 -10.98 21.64 -29.83
CA LEU A 787 -9.83 21.11 -30.57
C LEU A 787 -9.89 21.46 -32.06
N GLU A 788 -9.01 22.34 -32.50
CA GLU A 788 -8.81 22.68 -33.92
C GLU A 788 -7.93 21.65 -34.66
N GLN A 789 -7.17 20.86 -33.92
CA GLN A 789 -6.29 19.80 -34.40
C GLN A 789 -6.43 18.54 -33.54
N ASP A 790 -5.98 17.40 -34.06
CA ASP A 790 -5.94 16.17 -33.27
C ASP A 790 -5.02 16.38 -32.06
N ALA A 791 -5.36 15.80 -30.93
CA ALA A 791 -4.60 15.89 -29.68
C ALA A 791 -4.34 14.50 -29.10
N SER A 792 -3.46 14.40 -28.10
CA SER A 792 -3.20 13.17 -27.34
C SER A 792 -3.67 13.36 -25.90
N LEU A 793 -4.65 12.56 -25.47
CA LEU A 793 -5.05 12.49 -24.07
C LEU A 793 -4.18 11.44 -23.38
N SER A 794 -3.47 11.82 -22.32
CA SER A 794 -2.69 10.91 -21.46
C SER A 794 -3.25 10.94 -20.03
N ILE A 795 -3.19 9.81 -19.34
CA ILE A 795 -3.51 9.68 -17.92
C ILE A 795 -2.51 8.76 -17.24
N ASP A 796 -2.30 8.96 -15.95
CA ASP A 796 -1.83 7.93 -15.03
C ASP A 796 -3.05 7.18 -14.48
N THR A 797 -3.04 5.84 -14.51
CA THR A 797 -4.20 5.07 -14.07
C THR A 797 -3.84 3.82 -13.26
N TRP A 798 -4.71 3.48 -12.32
CA TRP A 798 -4.70 2.23 -11.57
C TRP A 798 -6.12 1.67 -11.54
N TYR A 799 -6.27 0.35 -11.69
CA TYR A 799 -7.57 -0.28 -11.60
C TYR A 799 -7.47 -1.71 -11.10
N LEU A 800 -8.51 -2.12 -10.40
CA LEU A 800 -8.80 -3.51 -10.07
C LEU A 800 -10.31 -3.65 -10.13
N ILE A 801 -10.82 -4.16 -11.23
CA ILE A 801 -12.25 -4.26 -11.55
C ILE A 801 -12.56 -5.67 -12.06
N GLU A 802 -13.83 -6.05 -12.02
CA GLU A 802 -14.22 -7.39 -12.43
C GLU A 802 -13.91 -7.62 -13.92
N ASN A 803 -13.11 -8.65 -14.21
CA ASN A 803 -12.63 -8.92 -15.56
C ASN A 803 -13.78 -9.25 -16.51
N GLU A 804 -13.90 -8.49 -17.61
CA GLU A 804 -14.95 -8.54 -18.63
C GLU A 804 -16.35 -8.06 -18.21
N TYR A 805 -16.68 -8.04 -16.92
CA TYR A 805 -17.99 -7.64 -16.40
C TYR A 805 -18.05 -6.14 -16.09
N ASP A 806 -17.01 -5.62 -15.44
CA ASP A 806 -16.85 -4.20 -15.20
C ASP A 806 -15.91 -3.60 -16.25
N VAL A 807 -16.30 -2.45 -16.81
CA VAL A 807 -15.55 -1.85 -17.92
C VAL A 807 -15.39 -0.35 -17.77
N GLY A 808 -14.18 0.13 -18.03
CA GLY A 808 -13.84 1.52 -18.23
C GLY A 808 -13.65 1.83 -19.73
N THR A 809 -14.24 2.92 -20.22
CA THR A 809 -14.06 3.40 -21.59
C THR A 809 -13.71 4.88 -21.62
N VAL A 810 -12.91 5.28 -22.61
CA VAL A 810 -12.69 6.68 -22.96
C VAL A 810 -13.52 7.00 -24.19
N GLU A 811 -14.30 8.07 -24.13
CA GLU A 811 -15.25 8.42 -25.19
C GLU A 811 -15.17 9.91 -25.54
N VAL A 812 -15.42 10.24 -26.80
CA VAL A 812 -15.43 11.62 -27.30
C VAL A 812 -16.76 11.96 -27.96
N SER A 813 -17.12 13.24 -27.95
CA SER A 813 -18.34 13.73 -28.61
C SER A 813 -18.15 15.12 -29.21
N ALA A 814 -18.79 15.38 -30.35
CA ALA A 814 -18.84 16.69 -30.99
C ALA A 814 -20.04 17.55 -30.54
N ASP A 815 -21.05 16.93 -29.91
CA ASP A 815 -22.32 17.57 -29.56
C ASP A 815 -22.81 17.28 -28.13
N GLY A 816 -22.11 16.42 -27.39
CA GLY A 816 -22.46 15.98 -26.04
C GLY A 816 -23.57 14.92 -25.99
N ARG A 817 -24.06 14.44 -27.14
CA ARG A 817 -25.18 13.49 -27.26
C ARG A 817 -24.74 12.18 -27.88
N GLU A 818 -24.00 12.25 -28.99
CA GLU A 818 -23.45 11.08 -29.66
C GLU A 818 -22.01 10.86 -29.22
N TRP A 819 -21.75 9.73 -28.59
CA TRP A 819 -20.45 9.38 -28.00
C TRP A 819 -19.77 8.27 -28.78
N THR A 820 -18.48 8.44 -29.06
CA THR A 820 -17.65 7.44 -29.75
C THR A 820 -16.52 7.00 -28.84
N LYS A 821 -16.41 5.69 -28.60
CA LYS A 821 -15.29 5.10 -27.85
C LYS A 821 -13.98 5.27 -28.61
N ILE A 822 -12.94 5.69 -27.91
CA ILE A 822 -11.56 5.77 -28.41
C ILE A 822 -10.65 4.81 -27.62
N GLY A 823 -9.79 4.09 -28.34
CA GLY A 823 -8.88 3.09 -27.78
C GLY A 823 -9.51 1.85 -27.16
N GLU A 824 -8.72 1.18 -26.32
CA GLU A 824 -9.08 -0.07 -25.68
C GLU A 824 -9.96 0.13 -24.44
N THR A 825 -10.71 -0.92 -24.10
CA THR A 825 -11.53 -0.97 -22.89
C THR A 825 -10.66 -1.40 -21.71
N VAL A 826 -10.78 -0.71 -20.58
CA VAL A 826 -10.12 -1.07 -19.32
C VAL A 826 -10.98 -2.11 -18.60
N THR A 827 -10.41 -3.25 -18.23
CA THR A 827 -11.06 -4.31 -17.44
C THR A 827 -10.00 -5.18 -16.75
N GLY A 828 -10.37 -5.92 -15.70
CA GLY A 828 -9.43 -6.71 -14.91
C GLY A 828 -8.58 -5.84 -13.97
N SER A 829 -7.26 -6.05 -13.93
CA SER A 829 -6.36 -5.36 -12.99
C SER A 829 -5.11 -4.80 -13.67
N SER A 830 -4.61 -3.67 -13.17
CA SER A 830 -3.29 -3.14 -13.53
C SER A 830 -2.20 -3.60 -12.57
N ASP A 831 -0.97 -3.74 -13.09
CA ASP A 831 0.23 -3.92 -12.24
C ASP A 831 0.72 -2.54 -11.79
N GLY A 832 0.18 -2.07 -10.65
CA GLY A 832 0.45 -0.72 -10.17
C GLY A 832 -0.15 0.37 -11.06
N TRP A 833 0.40 1.59 -10.94
CA TRP A 833 -0.01 2.73 -11.76
C TRP A 833 0.72 2.67 -13.11
N THR A 834 -0.05 2.82 -14.18
CA THR A 834 0.46 2.82 -15.56
C THR A 834 -0.03 4.03 -16.31
N GLU A 835 0.78 4.54 -17.23
CA GLU A 835 0.36 5.57 -18.17
C GLU A 835 -0.48 4.94 -19.29
N MET A 836 -1.56 5.60 -19.69
CA MET A 836 -2.34 5.27 -20.88
C MET A 836 -2.57 6.52 -21.72
N SER A 837 -2.55 6.38 -23.05
CA SER A 837 -2.73 7.51 -23.97
C SER A 837 -3.62 7.16 -25.17
N TRP A 838 -4.40 8.14 -25.61
CA TRP A 838 -5.36 8.05 -26.70
C TRP A 838 -5.25 9.24 -27.64
N SER A 839 -5.50 9.02 -28.94
CA SER A 839 -5.68 10.11 -29.90
C SER A 839 -7.11 10.65 -29.82
N VAL A 840 -7.23 11.95 -29.58
CA VAL A 840 -8.49 12.70 -29.56
C VAL A 840 -8.62 13.44 -30.89
N PRO A 841 -9.64 13.15 -31.70
CA PRO A 841 -9.77 13.75 -33.03
C PRO A 841 -10.16 15.23 -32.94
N ARG A 842 -9.70 16.02 -33.90
CA ARG A 842 -10.13 17.42 -34.10
C ARG A 842 -11.65 17.53 -34.19
N GLY A 843 -12.19 18.63 -33.70
CA GLY A 843 -13.64 18.87 -33.63
C GLY A 843 -14.36 18.15 -32.49
N SER A 844 -13.65 17.36 -31.68
CA SER A 844 -14.18 16.90 -30.39
C SER A 844 -14.46 18.10 -29.50
N LYS A 845 -15.64 18.11 -28.87
CA LYS A 845 -16.06 19.13 -27.91
C LYS A 845 -16.16 18.63 -26.48
N TYR A 846 -16.23 17.31 -26.32
CA TYR A 846 -16.31 16.66 -25.03
C TYR A 846 -15.46 15.39 -25.03
N ILE A 847 -14.86 15.10 -23.88
CA ILE A 847 -14.14 13.87 -23.56
C ILE A 847 -14.78 13.31 -22.28
N ARG A 848 -15.00 12.01 -22.17
CA ARG A 848 -15.38 11.40 -20.89
C ARG A 848 -14.69 10.07 -20.62
N PHE A 849 -14.38 9.84 -19.36
CA PHE A 849 -14.12 8.51 -18.81
C PHE A 849 -15.45 7.93 -18.33
N LYS A 850 -15.93 6.86 -18.95
CA LYS A 850 -17.14 6.15 -18.54
C LYS A 850 -16.75 4.86 -17.82
N TYR A 851 -17.33 4.60 -16.67
CA TYR A 851 -17.20 3.34 -15.94
C TYR A 851 -18.58 2.72 -15.79
N THR A 852 -18.72 1.44 -16.12
CA THR A 852 -19.96 0.69 -15.96
C THR A 852 -19.72 -0.62 -15.24
N THR A 853 -20.59 -0.93 -14.28
CA THR A 853 -20.56 -2.20 -13.53
C THR A 853 -21.77 -3.06 -13.83
N ASP A 854 -21.67 -4.35 -13.58
CA ASP A 854 -22.83 -5.24 -13.58
C ASP A 854 -23.57 -5.27 -12.22
N SER A 855 -24.48 -6.22 -12.05
CA SER A 855 -25.25 -6.41 -10.80
C SER A 855 -24.48 -7.14 -9.68
N SER A 856 -23.19 -7.40 -9.87
CA SER A 856 -22.40 -8.34 -9.08
C SER A 856 -21.20 -7.68 -8.35
N GLY A 857 -20.00 -8.27 -8.38
CA GLY A 857 -18.80 -7.75 -7.71
C GLY A 857 -18.39 -6.38 -8.24
N ASN A 858 -17.44 -5.71 -7.59
CA ASN A 858 -16.94 -4.40 -8.09
C ASN A 858 -15.40 -4.32 -8.15
N GLY A 859 -14.70 -5.22 -7.45
CA GLY A 859 -13.27 -5.02 -7.19
C GLY A 859 -13.03 -3.73 -6.41
N ARG A 860 -11.95 -3.01 -6.74
CA ARG A 860 -11.56 -1.71 -6.19
C ARG A 860 -11.79 -0.51 -7.11
N GLY A 861 -12.47 -0.70 -8.24
CA GLY A 861 -12.82 0.36 -9.19
C GLY A 861 -11.64 0.89 -10.01
N TRP A 862 -11.89 1.97 -10.74
CA TRP A 862 -10.94 2.59 -11.68
C TRP A 862 -10.50 3.96 -11.17
N TYR A 863 -9.20 4.22 -11.20
CA TYR A 863 -8.58 5.48 -10.82
C TYR A 863 -7.97 6.19 -12.03
N VAL A 864 -8.25 7.49 -12.14
CA VAL A 864 -7.71 8.38 -13.18
C VAL A 864 -6.96 9.52 -12.50
N HIS A 865 -5.69 9.69 -12.84
CA HIS A 865 -4.80 10.72 -12.32
C HIS A 865 -4.12 11.48 -13.45
N ASN A 866 -3.80 12.75 -13.21
CA ASN A 866 -3.14 13.66 -14.15
C ASN A 866 -3.66 13.59 -15.60
N PRO A 867 -4.97 13.72 -15.87
CA PRO A 867 -5.45 13.73 -17.24
C PRO A 867 -4.96 14.97 -17.99
N ARG A 868 -4.12 14.77 -19.01
CA ARG A 868 -3.47 15.83 -19.81
C ARG A 868 -3.82 15.68 -21.28
N LEU A 869 -4.17 16.79 -21.93
CA LEU A 869 -4.42 16.84 -23.35
C LEU A 869 -3.28 17.58 -24.05
N VAL A 870 -2.45 16.86 -24.80
CA VAL A 870 -1.25 17.39 -25.46
C VAL A 870 -1.53 17.63 -26.94
N LEU A 871 -1.32 18.86 -27.39
CA LEU A 871 -1.45 19.27 -28.78
C LEU A 871 -0.18 18.90 -29.59
N PRO A 872 -0.27 18.74 -30.93
CA PRO A 872 0.87 18.45 -31.82
C PRO A 872 2.06 19.42 -31.73
N ASN A 873 1.84 20.64 -31.23
CA ASN A 873 2.89 21.64 -31.02
C ASN A 873 3.56 21.53 -29.63
N GLY A 874 3.15 20.57 -28.80
CA GLY A 874 3.63 20.36 -27.43
C GLY A 874 2.80 21.06 -26.35
N ASP A 875 1.87 21.95 -26.74
CA ASP A 875 1.06 22.68 -25.77
C ASP A 875 0.13 21.73 -24.98
N ILE A 876 0.09 21.89 -23.66
CA ILE A 876 -0.81 21.15 -22.78
C ILE A 876 -2.08 21.97 -22.55
N VAL A 877 -3.23 21.36 -22.83
CA VAL A 877 -4.55 21.87 -22.47
C VAL A 877 -5.00 21.11 -21.22
N GLU A 878 -5.29 21.85 -20.15
CA GLU A 878 -5.86 21.30 -18.91
C GLU A 878 -7.37 21.55 -18.89
N PRO A 879 -8.20 20.57 -19.29
CA PRO A 879 -9.63 20.75 -19.23
C PRO A 879 -10.16 20.66 -17.79
N GLU A 880 -11.24 21.40 -17.52
CA GLU A 880 -12.01 21.22 -16.29
C GLU A 880 -12.86 19.94 -16.38
N TRP A 881 -12.79 19.11 -15.34
CA TRP A 881 -13.50 17.83 -15.26
C TRP A 881 -14.74 17.94 -14.37
N GLU A 882 -15.90 17.63 -14.93
CA GLU A 882 -17.17 17.49 -14.24
C GLU A 882 -17.46 16.02 -13.95
N SER A 883 -17.80 15.75 -12.69
CA SER A 883 -18.05 14.39 -12.22
C SER A 883 -19.55 14.08 -12.13
N ASP A 884 -19.90 12.90 -12.65
CA ASP A 884 -21.12 12.16 -12.32
C ASP A 884 -20.72 10.84 -11.65
N HIS A 885 -21.01 10.72 -10.36
CA HIS A 885 -20.63 9.60 -9.46
C HIS A 885 -19.14 9.38 -9.14
N TRP A 886 -18.20 9.88 -9.95
CA TRP A 886 -16.77 9.83 -9.61
C TRP A 886 -16.46 10.64 -8.34
N LYS A 887 -15.41 10.25 -7.60
CA LYS A 887 -15.01 10.93 -6.36
C LYS A 887 -13.52 11.20 -6.36
N GLU A 888 -13.11 12.36 -5.90
CA GLU A 888 -11.68 12.59 -5.65
C GLU A 888 -11.23 11.85 -4.39
N ARG A 889 -10.11 11.14 -4.51
CA ARG A 889 -9.41 10.52 -3.39
C ARG A 889 -8.02 11.11 -3.29
N SER A 890 -7.64 11.48 -2.08
CA SER A 890 -6.27 11.87 -1.78
C SER A 890 -5.44 10.65 -1.41
N ARG A 891 -4.12 10.83 -1.48
CA ARG A 891 -3.16 9.88 -0.95
C ARG A 891 -3.40 9.56 0.52
#